data_AF-A0A661QUQ2-F1
#
_entry.id   AF-A0A661QUQ2-F1
#
_cell.length_a   1.000
_cell.length_b   1.000
_cell.length_c   1.000
_cell.angle_alpha   90.00
_cell.angle_beta   90.00
_cell.angle_gamma   90.00
#
_symmetry.space_group_name_H-M   'P 1'
#
loop_
_entity.id
_entity.type
_entity.pdbx_description
1 polymer ?
#
loop_
_entity_poly.entity_id
_entity_poly.type
_entity_poly.pdbx_seq_one_letter_code
_entity_poly.pdbx_strand_id
1 'polypeptide(L)'
;MAAQIELDYMEYPSDAEAQAAYVSSEVYGSDECISGTPSASNGWFGEEADKAFDDNFASTKWNTGGTNYPPQWIQYQFTSGKKIIQYTVTSANDHSERDWDNWTLKASNTGDFTGEEVTVDTRTSEASGWTSRFQKRTFICDNPPSSAYIYYRFIITKTREDSNSVQVEEIEMMEVVLQSYSESTIKTQGSYSLKAIATQTDSLNKTLTKTVSPTIDLSNTYTIKFDIRASRIGTNIQAQIKDTEGTVTTHDINILTADTWQTEEWDISGVANVDKDAIDEIVFKIINADVDNTFYIDNMFVGYSFRKKITIDHTKVGSDLTDFPVLVKLDSTNFDFSKANSDGFDIRFTLSDGTTLLKYERERHDSVNQKAEYWVKIPSVSSTVDTEFYIYYRTADTEDGADPTNVWDSNYKARYDMKDLTASSIEDSTANNNDGTKKGANEPNQVDGKIGKAQDFDGINDWVDSNEDAQFQLANGTVLAWIYLRGYPSAGVSGIVVKDQFGWHDDFIFSIGIDNVADTKKLSATIQREADTTRYQANDTADFPLNEWTMVAITWGSAGMKLYRNADNVGNNAYTGGIVSNGQNLTIGEDKQISDDFFDGLIDEVRISSIVRSADWIKASYHSGNNSLLSVGTEENVGGLSEEESISLSDELKTNPEFLSEEESISLSDELKTNPEFLLEEESISLSDELKTNPEFLLEEESISLSDE
;
A
#
# COMPACT_ATOMS: atom_id res chain seq x y z
N MET A 1 5.54 1.85 9.78
CA MET A 1 4.60 1.80 8.66
C MET A 1 5.28 2.27 7.41
N ALA A 2 4.91 1.66 6.29
CA ALA A 2 5.50 1.75 4.95
C ALA A 2 6.62 0.73 4.66
N ALA A 3 6.16 -0.47 4.30
CA ALA A 3 6.70 -1.39 3.30
C ALA A 3 5.61 -2.45 2.94
N GLN A 4 4.36 -2.01 3.03
CA GLN A 4 3.21 -2.84 3.40
C GLN A 4 2.08 -2.46 2.47
N ILE A 5 1.41 -3.44 1.87
CA ILE A 5 0.00 -3.24 1.54
C ILE A 5 -0.69 -3.51 2.86
N GLU A 6 -1.15 -2.47 3.55
CA GLU A 6 -2.26 -2.66 4.47
C GLU A 6 -3.33 -3.40 3.68
N LEU A 7 -3.78 -4.56 4.18
CA LEU A 7 -5.05 -5.09 3.75
C LEU A 7 -6.09 -4.13 4.33
N ASP A 8 -6.23 -2.99 3.65
CA ASP A 8 -6.93 -1.77 4.03
C ASP A 8 -8.44 -2.00 4.00
N TYR A 9 -8.92 -2.96 4.79
CA TYR A 9 -10.34 -3.26 4.97
C TYR A 9 -10.67 -3.93 6.31
N MET A 10 -9.70 -3.96 7.23
CA MET A 10 -9.99 -4.04 8.65
C MET A 10 -9.97 -2.67 9.35
N GLU A 11 -9.66 -1.58 8.63
CA GLU A 11 -10.00 -0.24 9.11
C GLU A 11 -11.52 -0.01 9.03
N TYR A 12 -12.10 0.40 10.14
CA TYR A 12 -13.49 0.82 10.21
C TYR A 12 -13.68 2.10 9.40
N PRO A 13 -14.65 2.18 8.46
CA PRO A 13 -14.95 3.44 7.81
C PRO A 13 -15.40 4.47 8.86
N SER A 14 -14.93 5.71 8.71
CA SER A 14 -15.31 6.83 9.58
C SER A 14 -16.79 7.23 9.49
N ASP A 15 -17.56 6.56 8.65
CA ASP A 15 -18.95 6.91 8.35
C ASP A 15 -19.93 6.17 9.27
N ALA A 16 -20.85 6.91 9.87
CA ALA A 16 -21.89 6.39 10.73
C ALA A 16 -22.85 5.43 9.98
N GLU A 17 -22.95 5.53 8.65
CA GLU A 17 -23.76 4.62 7.83
C GLU A 17 -23.05 3.26 7.60
N ALA A 18 -21.72 3.23 7.48
CA ALA A 18 -20.96 1.99 7.43
C ALA A 18 -20.84 1.31 8.80
N GLN A 19 -20.86 2.11 9.88
CA GLN A 19 -21.08 1.60 11.23
C GLN A 19 -22.44 0.90 11.34
N ALA A 20 -23.51 1.38 10.71
CA ALA A 20 -24.81 0.70 10.76
C ALA A 20 -24.86 -0.64 10.00
N ALA A 21 -23.97 -0.86 9.01
CA ALA A 21 -23.88 -2.12 8.27
C ALA A 21 -23.10 -3.22 9.01
N TYR A 22 -22.24 -2.88 9.98
CA TYR A 22 -21.35 -3.83 10.67
C TYR A 22 -21.30 -3.67 12.21
N VAL A 23 -21.97 -2.66 12.77
CA VAL A 23 -22.28 -2.50 14.19
C VAL A 23 -23.76 -2.77 14.34
N SER A 24 -24.13 -4.04 14.50
CA SER A 24 -25.41 -4.28 15.14
C SER A 24 -25.20 -4.26 16.65
N SER A 25 -25.52 -3.12 17.27
CA SER A 25 -25.85 -3.07 18.69
C SER A 25 -27.08 -3.93 19.04
N GLU A 26 -27.66 -4.58 18.05
CA GLU A 26 -28.70 -5.59 18.16
C GLU A 26 -28.16 -6.92 17.62
N VAL A 27 -28.15 -7.93 18.48
CA VAL A 27 -27.76 -9.29 18.17
C VAL A 27 -28.54 -9.79 16.95
N TYR A 28 -27.88 -10.01 15.81
CA TYR A 28 -28.51 -10.67 14.67
C TYR A 28 -27.70 -11.92 14.31
N GLY A 29 -28.15 -13.08 14.78
CA GLY A 29 -28.01 -14.27 13.96
C GLY A 29 -29.00 -14.18 12.79
N SER A 30 -28.73 -14.88 11.69
CA SER A 30 -29.74 -15.09 10.65
C SER A 30 -30.96 -15.80 11.24
N ASP A 31 -32.15 -15.56 10.68
CA ASP A 31 -33.27 -16.45 10.94
C ASP A 31 -32.92 -17.85 10.44
N GLU A 32 -33.10 -18.84 11.31
CA GLU A 32 -32.85 -20.23 11.00
C GLU A 32 -34.10 -20.95 10.50
N CYS A 33 -35.27 -20.28 10.47
CA CYS A 33 -36.56 -20.86 10.14
C CYS A 33 -36.83 -20.97 8.62
N ILE A 34 -35.82 -21.31 7.83
CA ILE A 34 -35.87 -21.25 6.35
C ILE A 34 -36.30 -22.58 5.69
N SER A 35 -36.08 -23.74 6.33
CA SER A 35 -36.20 -25.07 5.67
C SER A 35 -36.88 -26.17 6.50
N GLY A 36 -37.35 -25.83 7.68
CA GLY A 36 -38.02 -26.72 8.60
C GLY A 36 -39.53 -26.87 8.35
N THR A 37 -40.19 -27.56 9.28
CA THR A 37 -41.63 -27.83 9.20
C THR A 37 -42.35 -27.16 10.38
N PRO A 38 -43.20 -26.16 10.12
CA PRO A 38 -44.02 -25.52 11.14
C PRO A 38 -45.26 -26.36 11.45
N SER A 39 -45.73 -26.29 12.70
CA SER A 39 -46.98 -26.92 13.15
C SER A 39 -47.55 -26.16 14.35
N ALA A 40 -48.86 -26.23 14.58
CA ALA A 40 -49.50 -25.54 15.69
C ALA A 40 -50.70 -26.31 16.26
N SER A 41 -51.18 -25.87 17.42
CA SER A 41 -52.36 -26.45 18.08
C SER A 41 -53.66 -26.30 17.27
N ASN A 42 -53.76 -25.24 16.47
CA ASN A 42 -54.88 -24.96 15.58
C ASN A 42 -54.47 -23.94 14.50
N GLY A 43 -55.28 -23.75 13.47
CA GLY A 43 -55.10 -22.73 12.43
C GLY A 43 -56.40 -22.44 11.71
N TRP A 44 -56.73 -21.16 11.50
CA TRP A 44 -57.83 -20.78 10.62
C TRP A 44 -57.41 -21.02 9.16
N PHE A 45 -58.36 -21.34 8.29
CA PHE A 45 -58.05 -21.64 6.88
C PHE A 45 -57.38 -20.44 6.20
N GLY A 46 -56.15 -20.64 5.71
CA GLY A 46 -55.30 -19.58 5.13
C GLY A 46 -54.48 -18.79 6.15
N GLU A 47 -54.57 -19.11 7.44
CA GLU A 47 -53.83 -18.51 8.56
C GLU A 47 -53.21 -19.62 9.45
N GLU A 48 -52.71 -20.70 8.81
CA GLU A 48 -52.06 -21.84 9.47
C GLU A 48 -50.62 -21.55 9.93
N ALA A 49 -49.97 -22.53 10.58
CA ALA A 49 -48.68 -22.34 11.26
C ALA A 49 -47.52 -21.92 10.35
N ASP A 50 -47.58 -22.27 9.06
CA ASP A 50 -46.58 -21.86 8.06
C ASP A 50 -46.53 -20.34 7.88
N LYS A 51 -47.65 -19.66 8.13
CA LYS A 51 -47.77 -18.20 8.01
C LYS A 51 -47.06 -17.41 9.09
N ALA A 52 -46.39 -18.09 10.02
CA ALA A 52 -45.58 -17.47 11.07
C ALA A 52 -44.07 -17.68 10.86
N PHE A 53 -43.67 -18.36 9.79
CA PHE A 53 -42.29 -18.71 9.47
C PHE A 53 -42.06 -18.69 7.95
N ASP A 54 -42.72 -17.76 7.24
CA ASP A 54 -42.68 -17.67 5.77
C ASP A 54 -41.93 -16.44 5.26
N ASP A 55 -41.26 -15.70 6.15
CA ASP A 55 -40.52 -14.46 5.84
C ASP A 55 -41.37 -13.39 5.14
N ASN A 56 -42.70 -13.47 5.25
CA ASN A 56 -43.64 -12.65 4.49
C ASN A 56 -44.32 -11.60 5.37
N PHE A 57 -43.51 -10.63 5.77
CA PHE A 57 -43.91 -9.52 6.62
C PHE A 57 -45.08 -8.71 6.01
N ALA A 58 -46.10 -8.42 6.81
CA ALA A 58 -47.28 -7.59 6.50
C ALA A 58 -48.38 -8.22 5.61
N SER A 59 -48.32 -9.50 5.24
CA SER A 59 -49.33 -10.09 4.34
C SER A 59 -49.93 -11.44 4.77
N THR A 60 -49.25 -12.18 5.66
CA THR A 60 -49.67 -13.47 6.19
C THR A 60 -49.68 -13.44 7.73
N LYS A 61 -50.41 -14.37 8.36
CA LYS A 61 -50.39 -14.54 9.81
C LYS A 61 -50.83 -15.93 10.20
N TRP A 62 -50.31 -16.44 11.31
CA TRP A 62 -50.94 -17.54 12.02
C TRP A 62 -52.04 -17.02 12.95
N ASN A 63 -53.20 -17.66 12.94
CA ASN A 63 -54.31 -17.35 13.84
C ASN A 63 -55.11 -18.61 14.18
N THR A 64 -55.50 -18.75 15.43
CA THR A 64 -56.22 -19.93 15.92
C THR A 64 -57.74 -19.89 15.77
N GLY A 65 -58.31 -18.76 15.32
CA GLY A 65 -59.71 -18.68 14.92
C GLY A 65 -60.73 -18.58 16.07
N GLY A 66 -60.32 -18.22 17.29
CA GLY A 66 -61.23 -17.95 18.41
C GLY A 66 -61.94 -19.16 19.00
N THR A 67 -61.36 -20.35 18.87
CA THR A 67 -62.03 -21.62 19.24
C THR A 67 -61.70 -22.11 20.66
N ASN A 68 -60.59 -21.67 21.27
CA ASN A 68 -60.16 -22.09 22.61
C ASN A 68 -59.32 -21.00 23.29
N TYR A 69 -59.54 -20.74 24.59
CA TYR A 69 -58.64 -19.91 25.37
C TYR A 69 -57.23 -20.53 25.46
N PRO A 70 -56.17 -19.71 25.56
CA PRO A 70 -54.83 -20.19 25.92
C PRO A 70 -54.87 -21.19 27.11
N PRO A 71 -54.00 -22.22 27.13
CA PRO A 71 -52.77 -22.32 26.34
C PRO A 71 -52.99 -22.81 24.91
N GLN A 72 -52.32 -22.16 23.98
CA GLN A 72 -52.19 -22.58 22.58
C GLN A 72 -50.69 -22.69 22.24
N TRP A 73 -50.33 -23.46 21.22
CA TRP A 73 -48.92 -23.64 20.88
C TRP A 73 -48.66 -23.56 19.39
N ILE A 74 -47.47 -23.09 19.05
CA ILE A 74 -46.88 -23.12 17.71
C ILE A 74 -45.46 -23.65 17.83
N GLN A 75 -45.01 -24.41 16.84
CA GLN A 75 -43.76 -25.15 16.85
C GLN A 75 -43.11 -25.11 15.48
N TYR A 76 -41.78 -25.08 15.50
CA TYR A 76 -40.94 -25.31 14.33
C TYR A 76 -40.08 -26.56 14.53
N GLN A 77 -39.98 -27.37 13.48
CA GLN A 77 -39.07 -28.51 13.39
C GLN A 77 -37.95 -28.18 12.40
N PHE A 78 -36.72 -28.01 12.88
CA PHE A 78 -35.54 -27.83 12.03
C PHE A 78 -35.15 -29.13 11.31
N THR A 79 -34.39 -29.02 10.22
CA THR A 79 -33.83 -30.16 9.48
C THR A 79 -32.60 -30.76 10.19
N SER A 80 -31.95 -29.98 11.06
CA SER A 80 -30.84 -30.37 11.93
C SER A 80 -30.96 -29.67 13.29
N GLY A 81 -30.27 -30.17 14.32
CA GLY A 81 -30.35 -29.59 15.65
C GLY A 81 -29.76 -28.16 15.69
N LYS A 82 -30.48 -27.23 16.32
CA LYS A 82 -30.10 -25.82 16.49
C LYS A 82 -30.00 -25.43 17.95
N LYS A 83 -29.13 -24.47 18.31
CA LYS A 83 -29.05 -23.83 19.64
C LYS A 83 -29.66 -22.43 19.58
N ILE A 84 -30.98 -22.33 19.73
CA ILE A 84 -31.68 -21.05 19.66
C ILE A 84 -31.45 -20.26 20.94
N ILE A 85 -30.88 -19.06 20.81
CA ILE A 85 -30.57 -18.14 21.92
C ILE A 85 -31.41 -16.87 21.90
N GLN A 86 -32.05 -16.59 20.77
CA GLN A 86 -32.88 -15.42 20.56
C GLN A 86 -34.02 -15.76 19.60
N TYR A 87 -35.13 -15.08 19.76
CA TYR A 87 -36.21 -15.11 18.78
C TYR A 87 -36.88 -13.75 18.66
N THR A 88 -37.62 -13.56 17.57
CA THR A 88 -38.49 -12.41 17.35
C THR A 88 -39.94 -12.87 17.31
N VAL A 89 -40.85 -11.96 17.61
CA VAL A 89 -42.30 -12.14 17.43
C VAL A 89 -42.85 -10.85 16.85
N THR A 90 -43.55 -10.95 15.72
CA THR A 90 -44.17 -9.81 15.04
C THR A 90 -45.69 -9.85 15.23
N SER A 91 -46.28 -8.75 15.71
CA SER A 91 -47.74 -8.65 15.91
C SER A 91 -48.49 -8.59 14.58
N ALA A 92 -49.65 -9.25 14.47
CA ALA A 92 -50.43 -9.27 13.22
C ALA A 92 -51.16 -7.95 12.88
N ASN A 93 -52.11 -7.98 11.93
CA ASN A 93 -52.69 -6.79 11.30
C ASN A 93 -53.97 -6.24 11.96
N ASP A 94 -54.88 -7.06 12.50
CA ASP A 94 -56.29 -6.66 12.76
C ASP A 94 -56.76 -6.59 14.23
N HIS A 95 -56.41 -7.55 15.09
CA HIS A 95 -56.94 -7.63 16.48
C HIS A 95 -55.88 -7.61 17.59
N SER A 96 -55.53 -6.45 18.15
CA SER A 96 -54.46 -6.33 19.16
C SER A 96 -54.68 -7.15 20.45
N GLU A 97 -55.92 -7.48 20.78
CA GLU A 97 -56.27 -8.30 21.95
C GLU A 97 -55.76 -9.75 21.85
N ARG A 98 -55.40 -10.21 20.64
CA ARG A 98 -54.90 -11.57 20.35
C ARG A 98 -53.37 -11.68 20.39
N ASP A 99 -52.68 -10.55 20.54
CA ASP A 99 -51.22 -10.52 20.63
C ASP A 99 -50.75 -11.10 21.99
N TRP A 100 -49.53 -11.63 22.04
CA TRP A 100 -49.07 -12.50 23.13
C TRP A 100 -48.76 -11.70 24.40
N ASP A 101 -49.21 -12.17 25.58
CA ASP A 101 -48.89 -11.57 26.89
C ASP A 101 -47.95 -12.46 27.70
N ASN A 102 -48.23 -13.76 27.75
CA ASN A 102 -47.41 -14.74 28.46
C ASN A 102 -47.15 -15.96 27.57
N TRP A 103 -45.91 -16.42 27.51
CA TRP A 103 -45.57 -17.66 26.82
C TRP A 103 -44.30 -18.32 27.36
N THR A 104 -44.11 -19.58 27.02
CA THR A 104 -42.89 -20.35 27.30
C THR A 104 -42.36 -20.90 25.99
N LEU A 105 -41.06 -20.71 25.72
CA LEU A 105 -40.35 -21.39 24.63
C LEU A 105 -39.69 -22.65 25.19
N LYS A 106 -39.91 -23.79 24.55
CA LYS A 106 -39.31 -25.07 24.91
C LYS A 106 -38.59 -25.69 23.73
N ALA A 107 -37.58 -26.52 24.00
CA ALA A 107 -36.83 -27.29 23.02
C ALA A 107 -36.92 -28.81 23.28
N SER A 108 -36.93 -29.63 22.23
CA SER A 108 -36.97 -31.10 22.31
C SER A 108 -36.30 -31.73 21.08
N ASN A 109 -35.80 -32.96 21.20
CA ASN A 109 -35.28 -33.74 20.06
C ASN A 109 -36.28 -34.79 19.55
N THR A 110 -37.36 -35.03 20.29
CA THR A 110 -38.37 -36.05 19.95
C THR A 110 -39.67 -35.45 19.43
N GLY A 111 -39.85 -34.13 19.60
CA GLY A 111 -41.12 -33.44 19.32
C GLY A 111 -42.19 -33.67 20.41
N ASP A 112 -41.88 -34.48 21.43
CA ASP A 112 -42.69 -34.63 22.63
C ASP A 112 -42.27 -33.58 23.68
N PHE A 113 -43.27 -32.86 24.18
CA PHE A 113 -43.17 -31.76 25.14
C PHE A 113 -43.90 -32.10 26.45
N THR A 114 -43.82 -33.38 26.85
CA THR A 114 -44.43 -33.89 28.10
C THR A 114 -43.42 -34.54 29.06
N GLY A 115 -42.13 -34.60 28.71
CA GLY A 115 -41.11 -35.21 29.57
C GLY A 115 -39.65 -34.88 29.27
N GLU A 116 -39.19 -34.95 28.00
CA GLU A 116 -37.76 -34.79 27.62
C GLU A 116 -37.41 -33.36 27.12
N GLU A 117 -38.26 -32.40 27.41
CA GLU A 117 -38.13 -31.02 26.96
C GLU A 117 -37.21 -30.18 27.86
N VAL A 118 -36.62 -29.13 27.28
CA VAL A 118 -35.91 -28.08 28.01
C VAL A 118 -36.68 -26.78 27.87
N THR A 119 -36.93 -26.09 28.97
CA THR A 119 -37.46 -24.71 28.94
C THR A 119 -36.34 -23.76 28.55
N VAL A 120 -36.48 -23.13 27.38
CA VAL A 120 -35.50 -22.20 26.81
C VAL A 120 -35.78 -20.77 27.27
N ASP A 121 -37.06 -20.39 27.33
CA ASP A 121 -37.44 -19.05 27.74
C ASP A 121 -38.83 -19.01 28.40
N THR A 122 -39.09 -18.03 29.25
CA THR A 122 -40.41 -17.78 29.84
C THR A 122 -40.67 -16.29 29.94
N ARG A 123 -41.74 -15.82 29.28
CA ARG A 123 -42.16 -14.42 29.29
C ARG A 123 -43.51 -14.26 29.96
N THR A 124 -43.67 -13.17 30.71
CA THR A 124 -44.90 -12.84 31.43
C THR A 124 -45.15 -11.34 31.43
N SER A 125 -46.41 -10.92 31.29
CA SER A 125 -46.85 -9.53 31.34
C SER A 125 -46.30 -8.65 30.20
N GLU A 126 -46.10 -9.25 29.02
CA GLU A 126 -45.54 -8.57 27.84
C GLU A 126 -46.55 -7.72 27.07
N ALA A 127 -47.84 -7.78 27.43
CA ALA A 127 -48.95 -7.03 26.84
C ALA A 127 -48.66 -5.54 26.60
N SER A 128 -48.00 -4.89 27.56
CA SER A 128 -47.72 -3.46 27.52
C SER A 128 -46.66 -3.05 26.48
N GLY A 129 -45.86 -4.01 26.01
CA GLY A 129 -44.82 -3.78 25.01
C GLY A 129 -45.33 -3.71 23.57
N TRP A 130 -46.59 -4.10 23.32
CA TRP A 130 -47.23 -4.00 22.00
C TRP A 130 -47.85 -2.61 21.81
N THR A 131 -47.14 -1.71 21.14
CA THR A 131 -47.52 -0.31 20.93
C THR A 131 -48.10 -0.02 19.54
N SER A 132 -47.87 -0.92 18.57
CA SER A 132 -48.36 -0.80 17.19
C SER A 132 -48.64 -2.17 16.59
N ARG A 133 -49.35 -2.22 15.43
CA ARG A 133 -49.47 -3.44 14.62
C ARG A 133 -48.23 -3.62 13.75
N PHE A 134 -47.98 -4.84 13.27
CA PHE A 134 -46.75 -5.21 12.56
C PHE A 134 -45.47 -4.87 13.34
N GLN A 135 -45.57 -4.77 14.68
CA GLN A 135 -44.44 -4.49 15.54
C GLN A 135 -43.65 -5.78 15.73
N LYS A 136 -42.41 -5.80 15.27
CA LYS A 136 -41.43 -6.84 15.59
C LYS A 136 -40.85 -6.57 16.98
N ARG A 137 -40.88 -7.57 17.86
CA ARG A 137 -40.27 -7.54 19.18
C ARG A 137 -39.25 -8.66 19.30
N THR A 138 -38.07 -8.35 19.82
CA THR A 138 -36.95 -9.27 19.99
C THR A 138 -36.80 -9.71 21.44
N PHE A 139 -36.49 -10.99 21.66
CA PHE A 139 -36.35 -11.59 22.99
C PHE A 139 -35.10 -12.46 23.05
N ILE A 140 -34.21 -12.16 24.00
CA ILE A 140 -33.01 -12.96 24.30
C ILE A 140 -33.37 -14.02 25.33
N CYS A 141 -33.27 -15.30 24.98
CA CYS A 141 -33.74 -16.41 25.82
C CYS A 141 -33.08 -16.36 27.22
N ASP A 142 -33.89 -16.42 28.28
CA ASP A 142 -33.37 -16.36 29.65
C ASP A 142 -32.59 -17.64 30.05
N ASN A 143 -32.84 -18.77 29.37
CA ASN A 143 -32.19 -20.06 29.60
C ASN A 143 -31.83 -20.76 28.27
N PRO A 144 -30.87 -20.24 27.49
CA PRO A 144 -30.51 -20.84 26.21
C PRO A 144 -30.06 -22.31 26.37
N PRO A 145 -30.40 -23.20 25.42
CA PRO A 145 -30.12 -24.62 25.55
C PRO A 145 -28.61 -24.91 25.37
N SER A 146 -28.04 -25.71 26.27
CA SER A 146 -26.63 -26.14 26.20
C SER A 146 -26.34 -27.15 25.09
N SER A 147 -27.39 -27.81 24.58
CA SER A 147 -27.35 -28.79 23.49
C SER A 147 -28.17 -28.30 22.30
N ALA A 148 -27.87 -28.81 21.11
CA ALA A 148 -28.68 -28.53 19.92
C ALA A 148 -29.99 -29.35 19.94
N TYR A 149 -31.10 -28.75 19.53
CA TYR A 149 -32.42 -29.35 19.50
C TYR A 149 -33.10 -29.21 18.14
N ILE A 150 -33.87 -30.21 17.72
CA ILE A 150 -34.55 -30.22 16.42
C ILE A 150 -35.92 -29.53 16.49
N TYR A 151 -36.59 -29.56 17.65
CA TYR A 151 -37.94 -29.00 17.82
C TYR A 151 -37.92 -27.84 18.80
N TYR A 152 -38.56 -26.74 18.43
CA TYR A 152 -38.79 -25.58 19.29
C TYR A 152 -40.27 -25.22 19.30
N ARG A 153 -40.88 -25.14 20.49
CA ARG A 153 -42.31 -24.89 20.68
C ARG A 153 -42.55 -23.70 21.59
N PHE A 154 -43.28 -22.71 21.08
CA PHE A 154 -43.89 -21.66 21.87
C PHE A 154 -45.23 -22.15 22.42
N ILE A 155 -45.41 -22.01 23.73
CA ILE A 155 -46.66 -22.28 24.43
C ILE A 155 -47.19 -20.94 24.95
N ILE A 156 -48.14 -20.35 24.23
CA ILE A 156 -48.77 -19.08 24.56
C ILE A 156 -49.82 -19.36 25.62
N THR A 157 -49.60 -18.87 26.83
CA THR A 157 -50.46 -19.13 27.99
C THR A 157 -51.42 -17.98 28.27
N LYS A 158 -51.18 -16.79 27.71
CA LYS A 158 -52.07 -15.63 27.84
C LYS A 158 -51.89 -14.65 26.68
N THR A 159 -52.97 -13.98 26.29
CA THR A 159 -53.00 -12.87 25.32
C THR A 159 -53.33 -11.55 26.02
N ARG A 160 -53.05 -10.42 25.36
CA ARG A 160 -53.11 -9.06 25.93
C ARG A 160 -54.38 -8.74 26.74
N GLU A 161 -55.54 -9.21 26.29
CA GLU A 161 -56.83 -8.95 26.94
C GLU A 161 -57.62 -10.25 27.18
N ASP A 162 -56.92 -11.36 27.44
CA ASP A 162 -57.53 -12.68 27.63
C ASP A 162 -58.44 -13.10 26.46
N SER A 163 -58.03 -12.79 25.23
CA SER A 163 -58.71 -13.23 24.02
C SER A 163 -58.68 -14.75 23.88
N ASN A 164 -59.76 -15.32 23.35
CA ASN A 164 -59.88 -16.75 23.05
C ASN A 164 -59.20 -17.16 21.72
N SER A 165 -58.40 -16.27 21.15
CA SER A 165 -57.62 -16.49 19.94
C SER A 165 -56.23 -15.91 20.12
N VAL A 166 -55.20 -16.66 19.70
CA VAL A 166 -53.84 -16.16 19.49
C VAL A 166 -53.63 -15.87 18.01
N GLN A 167 -52.83 -14.84 17.72
CA GLN A 167 -52.28 -14.60 16.40
C GLN A 167 -50.81 -14.16 16.48
N VAL A 168 -50.07 -14.35 15.39
CA VAL A 168 -48.73 -13.81 15.18
C VAL A 168 -48.52 -13.66 13.68
N GLU A 169 -47.79 -12.64 13.28
CA GLU A 169 -47.38 -12.49 11.89
C GLU A 169 -46.15 -13.30 11.58
N GLU A 170 -45.04 -13.08 12.29
CA GLU A 170 -43.77 -13.73 12.00
C GLU A 170 -43.04 -14.10 13.30
N ILE A 171 -42.33 -15.21 13.28
CA ILE A 171 -41.42 -15.68 14.32
C ILE A 171 -40.11 -16.07 13.66
N GLU A 172 -39.02 -15.40 14.01
CA GLU A 172 -37.67 -15.80 13.62
C GLU A 172 -36.93 -16.36 14.84
N MET A 173 -36.01 -17.29 14.63
CA MET A 173 -35.19 -17.91 15.67
C MET A 173 -33.72 -17.92 15.27
N MET A 174 -32.83 -17.48 16.17
CA MET A 174 -31.40 -17.24 15.87
C MET A 174 -30.46 -18.07 16.76
N GLU A 175 -29.32 -18.52 16.20
CA GLU A 175 -28.21 -19.20 16.91
C GLU A 175 -27.10 -18.25 17.41
N VAL A 176 -26.17 -18.79 18.21
CA VAL A 176 -24.95 -18.10 18.68
C VAL A 176 -24.05 -17.67 17.51
N VAL A 177 -23.76 -16.36 17.44
CA VAL A 177 -22.71 -15.74 16.62
C VAL A 177 -21.52 -15.32 17.49
N LEU A 178 -20.31 -15.37 16.94
CA LEU A 178 -19.12 -14.83 17.61
C LEU A 178 -19.30 -13.30 17.69
N GLN A 179 -19.22 -12.72 18.90
CA GLN A 179 -19.39 -11.28 19.04
C GLN A 179 -18.12 -10.58 18.55
N SER A 180 -18.27 -9.56 17.70
CA SER A 180 -17.17 -8.69 17.29
C SER A 180 -17.53 -7.22 17.43
N TYR A 181 -16.52 -6.41 17.76
CA TYR A 181 -16.66 -4.98 18.01
C TYR A 181 -15.45 -4.22 17.44
N SER A 182 -15.67 -2.97 17.08
CA SER A 182 -14.59 -2.00 16.90
C SER A 182 -14.26 -1.37 18.25
N GLU A 183 -12.99 -1.29 18.64
CA GLU A 183 -12.58 -0.45 19.77
C GLU A 183 -11.22 0.20 19.56
N SER A 184 -10.98 1.33 20.23
CA SER A 184 -9.81 2.21 20.02
C SER A 184 -8.50 1.65 20.56
N THR A 185 -8.47 0.38 20.96
CA THR A 185 -7.30 -0.31 21.49
C THR A 185 -6.39 -0.73 20.32
N ILE A 186 -5.57 0.18 19.80
CA ILE A 186 -4.70 -0.01 18.61
C ILE A 186 -3.22 -0.29 18.95
N LYS A 187 -2.49 -1.03 18.10
CA LYS A 187 -1.04 -1.27 18.26
C LYS A 187 -0.19 -0.23 17.52
N THR A 188 -0.54 0.10 16.28
CA THR A 188 0.08 1.16 15.44
C THR A 188 -1.02 1.74 14.49
N GLN A 189 -0.78 2.81 13.69
CA GLN A 189 -1.85 3.65 13.05
C GLN A 189 -3.07 2.87 12.53
N GLY A 190 -4.20 3.51 12.80
CA GLY A 190 -5.56 3.13 12.50
C GLY A 190 -6.44 3.76 13.58
N SER A 191 -7.75 3.90 13.35
CA SER A 191 -8.63 4.44 14.38
C SER A 191 -9.11 3.39 15.39
N TYR A 192 -9.14 2.10 15.00
CA TYR A 192 -9.72 1.01 15.79
C TYR A 192 -9.16 -0.37 15.42
N SER A 193 -9.12 -1.32 16.37
CA SER A 193 -8.84 -2.75 16.11
C SER A 193 -10.13 -3.58 16.13
N LEU A 194 -10.13 -4.73 15.44
CA LEU A 194 -11.24 -5.69 15.54
C LEU A 194 -11.09 -6.51 16.82
N LYS A 195 -12.03 -6.33 17.73
CA LYS A 195 -12.20 -7.15 18.92
C LYS A 195 -13.17 -8.29 18.64
N ALA A 196 -12.91 -9.45 19.20
CA ALA A 196 -13.85 -10.55 19.24
C ALA A 196 -13.90 -11.21 20.62
N ILE A 197 -15.10 -11.65 20.99
CA ILE A 197 -15.38 -12.33 22.26
C ILE A 197 -15.82 -13.76 21.95
N ALA A 198 -14.92 -14.70 22.20
CA ALA A 198 -15.20 -16.13 22.14
C ALA A 198 -15.58 -16.64 23.54
N THR A 199 -16.86 -16.92 23.75
CA THR A 199 -17.35 -17.54 24.98
C THR A 199 -17.03 -19.04 25.04
N GLN A 200 -16.78 -19.53 26.25
CA GLN A 200 -16.51 -20.93 26.55
C GLN A 200 -17.60 -21.84 25.99
N THR A 201 -17.19 -22.96 25.38
CA THR A 201 -18.05 -24.00 24.77
C THR A 201 -18.84 -23.56 23.53
N ASP A 202 -19.45 -22.38 23.53
CA ASP A 202 -20.38 -21.96 22.47
C ASP A 202 -19.68 -21.37 21.24
N SER A 203 -18.42 -20.97 21.38
CA SER A 203 -17.64 -20.40 20.29
C SER A 203 -16.79 -21.41 19.51
N LEU A 204 -16.74 -22.68 19.90
CA LEU A 204 -15.92 -23.68 19.21
C LEU A 204 -16.34 -23.84 17.74
N ASN A 205 -15.38 -23.78 16.82
CA ASN A 205 -15.55 -23.78 15.36
C ASN A 205 -16.29 -22.57 14.78
N LYS A 206 -16.66 -21.58 15.58
CA LYS A 206 -17.20 -20.32 15.07
C LYS A 206 -16.10 -19.51 14.40
N THR A 207 -16.48 -18.72 13.41
CA THR A 207 -15.57 -17.93 12.58
C THR A 207 -15.95 -16.46 12.61
N LEU A 208 -14.94 -15.60 12.49
CA LEU A 208 -15.09 -14.25 11.94
C LEU A 208 -14.67 -14.33 10.50
N THR A 209 -15.57 -13.99 9.58
CA THR A 209 -15.28 -14.02 8.15
C THR A 209 -15.43 -12.61 7.59
N LYS A 210 -14.38 -12.13 6.93
CA LYS A 210 -14.42 -10.94 6.09
C LYS A 210 -14.43 -11.39 4.64
N THR A 211 -15.54 -11.17 3.95
CA THR A 211 -15.59 -11.29 2.50
C THR A 211 -14.91 -10.08 1.87
N VAL A 212 -14.12 -10.30 0.81
CA VAL A 212 -13.33 -9.28 0.13
C VAL A 212 -13.78 -9.18 -1.32
N SER A 213 -14.01 -7.95 -1.79
CA SER A 213 -14.39 -7.66 -3.16
C SER A 213 -13.84 -6.28 -3.58
N PRO A 214 -13.09 -6.16 -4.68
CA PRO A 214 -12.63 -7.26 -5.56
C PRO A 214 -11.75 -8.27 -4.80
N THR A 215 -11.60 -9.49 -5.35
CA THR A 215 -10.75 -10.53 -4.74
C THR A 215 -9.31 -10.05 -4.63
N ILE A 216 -8.57 -10.57 -3.65
CA ILE A 216 -7.15 -10.26 -3.46
C ILE A 216 -6.31 -11.31 -4.18
N ASP A 217 -5.41 -10.85 -5.06
CA ASP A 217 -4.37 -11.69 -5.64
C ASP A 217 -3.13 -11.67 -4.73
N LEU A 218 -2.85 -12.81 -4.08
CA LEU A 218 -1.65 -13.05 -3.28
C LEU A 218 -0.61 -13.92 -4.03
N SER A 219 -0.73 -14.03 -5.36
CA SER A 219 0.28 -14.66 -6.20
C SER A 219 1.65 -14.03 -5.97
N ASN A 220 2.69 -14.87 -5.84
CA ASN A 220 4.05 -14.43 -5.53
C ASN A 220 4.18 -13.69 -4.18
N THR A 221 3.14 -13.73 -3.34
CA THR A 221 3.23 -13.37 -1.92
C THR A 221 3.58 -14.61 -1.12
N TYR A 222 4.46 -14.42 -0.15
CA TYR A 222 5.04 -15.50 0.64
C TYR A 222 4.78 -15.34 2.13
N THR A 223 4.39 -14.14 2.59
CA THR A 223 4.16 -13.89 4.00
C THR A 223 3.00 -12.94 4.19
N ILE A 224 2.07 -13.32 5.07
CA ILE A 224 1.04 -12.43 5.63
C ILE A 224 1.48 -12.09 7.04
N LYS A 225 1.42 -10.81 7.42
CA LYS A 225 1.69 -10.36 8.78
C LYS A 225 0.45 -9.72 9.37
N PHE A 226 0.22 -9.93 10.66
CA PHE A 226 -0.82 -9.22 11.40
C PHE A 226 -0.47 -9.13 12.87
N ASP A 227 -1.04 -8.16 13.55
CA ASP A 227 -0.90 -8.01 14.98
C ASP A 227 -2.08 -8.65 15.70
N ILE A 228 -1.78 -9.41 16.75
CA ILE A 228 -2.79 -10.06 17.58
C ILE A 228 -2.52 -9.84 19.07
N ARG A 229 -3.59 -9.66 19.83
CA ARG A 229 -3.58 -9.65 21.30
C ARG A 229 -4.74 -10.50 21.78
N ALA A 230 -4.50 -11.42 22.71
CA ALA A 230 -5.58 -12.25 23.27
C ALA A 230 -5.45 -12.38 24.78
N SER A 231 -6.59 -12.44 25.46
CA SER A 231 -6.67 -12.68 26.92
C SER A 231 -6.19 -14.06 27.35
N ARG A 232 -5.97 -14.97 26.39
CA ARG A 232 -5.65 -16.37 26.63
C ARG A 232 -4.43 -16.82 25.82
N ILE A 233 -3.47 -17.45 26.51
CA ILE A 233 -2.27 -18.05 25.90
C ILE A 233 -2.55 -19.36 25.15
N GLY A 234 -1.63 -19.74 24.27
CA GLY A 234 -1.67 -20.99 23.51
C GLY A 234 -2.41 -20.89 22.18
N THR A 235 -2.54 -22.05 21.52
CA THR A 235 -3.14 -22.19 20.18
C THR A 235 -4.66 -22.32 20.27
N ASN A 236 -5.34 -21.18 20.28
CA ASN A 236 -6.79 -21.10 20.45
C ASN A 236 -7.53 -20.59 19.21
N ILE A 237 -6.81 -19.89 18.33
CA ILE A 237 -7.33 -19.19 17.16
C ILE A 237 -6.52 -19.65 15.94
N GLN A 238 -7.18 -19.82 14.81
CA GLN A 238 -6.57 -20.13 13.52
C GLN A 238 -6.96 -19.03 12.53
N ALA A 239 -5.97 -18.43 11.87
CA ALA A 239 -6.20 -17.57 10.71
C ALA A 239 -6.37 -18.45 9.45
N GLN A 240 -7.20 -18.01 8.51
CA GLN A 240 -7.41 -18.67 7.23
C GLN A 240 -7.56 -17.62 6.12
N ILE A 241 -7.09 -17.97 4.92
CA ILE A 241 -7.43 -17.30 3.67
C ILE A 241 -8.11 -18.35 2.79
N LYS A 242 -9.15 -17.94 2.10
CA LYS A 242 -9.90 -18.80 1.20
C LYS A 242 -9.89 -18.20 -0.19
N ASP A 243 -9.51 -19.04 -1.14
CA ASP A 243 -9.60 -18.74 -2.56
C ASP A 243 -11.03 -18.98 -3.05
N THR A 244 -11.45 -18.23 -4.08
CA THR A 244 -12.78 -18.35 -4.69
C THR A 244 -13.06 -19.78 -5.20
N GLU A 245 -12.03 -20.53 -5.60
CA GLU A 245 -12.13 -21.94 -5.99
C GLU A 245 -12.34 -22.90 -4.81
N GLY A 246 -12.24 -22.39 -3.57
CA GLY A 246 -12.56 -23.08 -2.33
C GLY A 246 -11.35 -23.61 -1.56
N THR A 247 -10.12 -23.42 -2.06
CA THR A 247 -8.90 -23.78 -1.32
C THR A 247 -8.80 -22.93 -0.05
N VAL A 248 -8.59 -23.58 1.10
CA VAL A 248 -8.42 -22.91 2.39
C VAL A 248 -6.99 -23.12 2.89
N THR A 249 -6.23 -22.03 2.99
CA THR A 249 -4.92 -22.05 3.64
C THR A 249 -5.10 -21.61 5.10
N THR A 250 -4.44 -22.28 6.03
CA THR A 250 -4.63 -22.05 7.48
C THR A 250 -3.32 -21.78 8.21
N HIS A 251 -3.40 -21.04 9.32
CA HIS A 251 -2.30 -20.74 10.24
C HIS A 251 -2.78 -20.75 11.69
N ASP A 252 -2.23 -21.69 12.47
CA ASP A 252 -2.50 -21.81 13.89
C ASP A 252 -1.70 -20.78 14.69
N ILE A 253 -2.42 -19.91 15.41
CA ILE A 253 -1.81 -18.78 16.11
C ILE A 253 -1.49 -19.19 17.55
N ASN A 254 -0.21 -19.13 17.93
CA ASN A 254 0.23 -19.42 19.29
C ASN A 254 0.42 -18.14 20.11
N ILE A 255 -0.54 -17.84 20.99
CA ILE A 255 -0.44 -16.67 21.87
C ILE A 255 0.60 -16.91 22.98
N LEU A 256 1.68 -16.13 22.96
CA LEU A 256 2.82 -16.32 23.86
C LEU A 256 2.58 -15.71 25.25
N THR A 257 1.93 -14.55 25.31
CA THR A 257 1.64 -13.82 26.55
C THR A 257 0.25 -13.22 26.48
N ALA A 258 -0.57 -13.52 27.49
CA ALA A 258 -1.92 -12.97 27.58
C ALA A 258 -1.91 -11.43 27.66
N ASP A 259 -2.91 -10.81 27.06
CA ASP A 259 -3.17 -9.37 27.05
C ASP A 259 -2.02 -8.50 26.53
N THR A 260 -1.08 -9.10 25.79
CA THR A 260 0.06 -8.40 25.16
C THR A 260 -0.05 -8.53 23.66
N TRP A 261 0.26 -7.45 22.94
CA TRP A 261 0.33 -7.49 21.48
C TRP A 261 1.56 -8.28 21.03
N GLN A 262 1.36 -9.23 20.12
CA GLN A 262 2.40 -9.90 19.33
C GLN A 262 2.16 -9.66 17.84
N THR A 263 3.18 -9.91 17.03
CA THR A 263 3.08 -9.89 15.56
C THR A 263 3.18 -11.32 15.09
N GLU A 264 2.17 -11.77 14.35
CA GLU A 264 2.20 -13.04 13.64
C GLU A 264 2.83 -12.83 12.27
N GLU A 265 3.72 -13.76 11.92
CA GLU A 265 4.28 -13.87 10.58
C GLU A 265 3.88 -15.24 10.01
N TRP A 266 2.88 -15.21 9.14
CA TRP A 266 2.34 -16.39 8.50
C TRP A 266 3.04 -16.61 7.15
N ASP A 267 3.91 -17.62 7.09
CA ASP A 267 4.52 -18.12 5.87
C ASP A 267 3.50 -18.88 4.98
N ILE A 268 3.28 -18.36 3.78
CA ILE A 268 2.44 -18.93 2.71
C ILE A 268 3.26 -19.25 1.45
N SER A 269 4.58 -19.40 1.59
CA SER A 269 5.49 -19.70 0.46
C SER A 269 5.28 -21.09 -0.13
N GLY A 270 4.83 -22.05 0.69
CA GLY A 270 4.44 -23.39 0.25
C GLY A 270 3.07 -23.48 -0.43
N VAL A 271 2.29 -22.40 -0.44
CA VAL A 271 0.96 -22.35 -1.08
C VAL A 271 1.14 -22.03 -2.56
N ALA A 272 0.55 -22.83 -3.44
CA ALA A 272 0.63 -22.59 -4.88
C ALA A 272 -0.06 -21.27 -5.25
N ASN A 273 0.44 -20.55 -6.27
CA ASN A 273 -0.16 -19.27 -6.67
C ASN A 273 -1.63 -19.41 -7.07
N VAL A 274 -2.01 -20.51 -7.72
CA VAL A 274 -3.41 -20.82 -8.09
C VAL A 274 -4.34 -21.07 -6.90
N ASP A 275 -3.79 -21.26 -5.70
CA ASP A 275 -4.57 -21.43 -4.46
C ASP A 275 -4.63 -20.12 -3.65
N LYS A 276 -4.12 -19.02 -4.22
CA LYS A 276 -4.03 -17.70 -3.59
C LYS A 276 -4.09 -16.54 -4.58
N ASP A 277 -4.64 -16.75 -5.78
CA ASP A 277 -4.75 -15.74 -6.83
C ASP A 277 -6.12 -15.02 -6.82
N ALA A 278 -7.12 -15.56 -6.12
CA ALA A 278 -8.44 -14.97 -6.01
C ALA A 278 -9.02 -15.13 -4.59
N ILE A 279 -8.32 -14.63 -3.58
CA ILE A 279 -8.77 -14.67 -2.18
C ILE A 279 -10.05 -13.84 -2.01
N ASP A 280 -11.14 -14.49 -1.61
CA ASP A 280 -12.46 -13.90 -1.40
C ASP A 280 -12.89 -13.85 0.08
N GLU A 281 -12.25 -14.64 0.94
CA GLU A 281 -12.50 -14.61 2.39
C GLU A 281 -11.20 -14.61 3.23
N ILE A 282 -11.17 -13.75 4.25
CA ILE A 282 -10.22 -13.82 5.36
C ILE A 282 -10.99 -14.27 6.61
N VAL A 283 -10.51 -15.33 7.26
CA VAL A 283 -11.25 -16.01 8.34
C VAL A 283 -10.40 -16.14 9.61
N PHE A 284 -10.98 -15.84 10.77
CA PHE A 284 -10.42 -16.21 12.07
C PHE A 284 -11.34 -17.21 12.76
N LYS A 285 -10.88 -18.44 12.90
CA LYS A 285 -11.62 -19.56 13.47
C LYS A 285 -11.20 -19.85 14.90
N ILE A 286 -12.17 -20.05 15.78
CA ILE A 286 -11.91 -20.55 17.14
C ILE A 286 -11.72 -22.06 17.09
N ILE A 287 -10.50 -22.50 17.42
CA ILE A 287 -10.12 -23.92 17.42
C ILE A 287 -10.04 -24.51 18.84
N ASN A 288 -10.00 -23.67 19.87
CA ASN A 288 -10.17 -24.07 21.27
C ASN A 288 -11.01 -23.03 22.04
N ALA A 289 -12.12 -23.48 22.62
CA ALA A 289 -13.03 -22.67 23.44
C ALA A 289 -13.28 -23.30 24.83
N ASP A 290 -12.29 -24.00 25.42
CA ASP A 290 -12.42 -24.58 26.76
C ASP A 290 -12.47 -23.53 27.90
N VAL A 291 -12.20 -22.25 27.60
CA VAL A 291 -12.26 -21.07 28.47
C VAL A 291 -12.58 -19.86 27.58
N ASP A 292 -13.29 -18.86 28.12
CA ASP A 292 -13.52 -17.58 27.46
C ASP A 292 -12.22 -16.97 26.93
N ASN A 293 -12.28 -16.39 25.73
CA ASN A 293 -11.16 -15.71 25.11
C ASN A 293 -11.63 -14.44 24.40
N THR A 294 -11.18 -13.29 24.86
CA THR A 294 -11.25 -12.03 24.11
C THR A 294 -9.97 -11.85 23.31
N PHE A 295 -10.07 -11.57 22.02
CA PHE A 295 -8.91 -11.32 21.16
C PHE A 295 -9.11 -10.12 20.25
N TYR A 296 -8.00 -9.59 19.77
CA TYR A 296 -7.87 -8.39 18.97
C TYR A 296 -7.01 -8.68 17.77
N ILE A 297 -7.44 -8.24 16.59
CA ILE A 297 -6.66 -8.31 15.36
C ILE A 297 -6.50 -6.90 14.82
N ASP A 298 -5.29 -6.56 14.41
CA ASP A 298 -4.91 -5.25 13.90
C ASP A 298 -3.80 -5.39 12.83
N ASN A 299 -3.62 -4.34 12.01
CA ASN A 299 -2.46 -4.18 11.12
C ASN A 299 -2.13 -5.45 10.30
N MET A 300 -3.11 -5.99 9.58
CA MET A 300 -2.91 -7.13 8.68
C MET A 300 -2.39 -6.63 7.32
N PHE A 301 -1.24 -7.15 6.85
CA PHE A 301 -0.59 -6.69 5.63
C PHE A 301 0.25 -7.79 4.95
N VAL A 302 0.58 -7.56 3.68
CA VAL A 302 1.56 -8.38 2.94
C VAL A 302 2.84 -7.57 2.67
N GLY A 303 3.99 -8.21 2.87
CA GLY A 303 5.32 -7.60 2.66
C GLY A 303 5.72 -7.57 1.17
N TYR A 304 6.89 -6.99 0.88
CA TYR A 304 7.52 -7.10 -0.44
C TYR A 304 7.97 -8.53 -0.74
N SER A 305 7.81 -8.96 -1.99
CA SER A 305 8.13 -10.32 -2.43
C SER A 305 9.64 -10.53 -2.66
N PHE A 306 10.31 -9.50 -3.19
CA PHE A 306 11.71 -9.59 -3.61
C PHE A 306 12.54 -8.41 -3.10
N ARG A 307 13.83 -8.66 -2.90
CA ARG A 307 14.82 -7.60 -2.69
C ARG A 307 16.15 -7.92 -3.35
N LYS A 308 16.96 -6.89 -3.54
CA LYS A 308 18.38 -7.01 -3.89
C LYS A 308 19.22 -6.12 -3.00
N LYS A 309 20.37 -6.63 -2.56
CA LYS A 309 21.39 -5.80 -1.92
C LYS A 309 22.05 -4.90 -2.95
N ILE A 310 22.30 -3.65 -2.60
CA ILE A 310 23.10 -2.70 -3.36
C ILE A 310 24.28 -2.26 -2.50
N THR A 311 25.48 -2.29 -3.08
CA THR A 311 26.73 -1.99 -2.38
C THR A 311 27.42 -0.80 -3.05
N ILE A 312 27.75 0.21 -2.25
CA ILE A 312 28.57 1.37 -2.64
C ILE A 312 30.04 1.02 -2.40
N ASP A 313 30.85 1.02 -3.46
CA ASP A 313 32.30 0.78 -3.41
C ASP A 313 33.02 1.95 -2.73
N HIS A 314 33.47 1.74 -1.49
CA HIS A 314 34.17 2.78 -0.71
C HIS A 314 35.47 3.24 -1.36
N THR A 315 36.10 2.44 -2.22
CA THR A 315 37.36 2.82 -2.90
C THR A 315 37.16 3.96 -3.90
N LYS A 316 35.91 4.23 -4.28
CA LYS A 316 35.51 5.37 -5.12
C LYS A 316 35.14 6.62 -4.33
N VAL A 317 35.11 6.55 -3.00
CA VAL A 317 34.70 7.60 -2.09
C VAL A 317 35.93 8.09 -1.30
N GLY A 318 36.35 9.35 -1.50
CA GLY A 318 37.60 9.86 -0.91
C GLY A 318 37.49 10.31 0.56
N SER A 319 36.28 10.64 1.02
CA SER A 319 35.95 10.98 2.40
C SER A 319 34.52 10.57 2.70
N ASP A 320 34.18 10.36 3.97
CA ASP A 320 32.79 10.07 4.35
C ASP A 320 31.86 11.19 3.86
N LEU A 321 30.74 10.80 3.26
CA LEU A 321 29.71 11.71 2.74
C LEU A 321 28.45 11.58 3.58
N THR A 322 27.75 12.69 3.76
CA THR A 322 26.48 12.76 4.49
C THR A 322 25.38 13.16 3.51
N ASP A 323 24.21 12.52 3.62
CA ASP A 323 23.04 12.84 2.80
C ASP A 323 23.35 12.83 1.29
N PHE A 324 24.11 11.84 0.83
CA PHE A 324 24.60 11.76 -0.54
C PHE A 324 23.58 11.04 -1.46
N PRO A 325 23.06 11.68 -2.52
CA PRO A 325 22.21 11.03 -3.51
C PRO A 325 23.03 10.16 -4.45
N VAL A 326 22.73 8.86 -4.50
CA VAL A 326 23.35 7.89 -5.38
C VAL A 326 22.39 7.42 -6.46
N LEU A 327 22.89 7.23 -7.69
CA LEU A 327 22.12 6.72 -8.82
C LEU A 327 22.13 5.20 -8.80
N VAL A 328 20.96 4.59 -8.61
CA VAL A 328 20.72 3.17 -8.85
C VAL A 328 20.24 3.00 -10.28
N LYS A 329 20.99 2.24 -11.09
CA LYS A 329 20.64 1.94 -12.48
C LYS A 329 20.34 0.45 -12.65
N LEU A 330 19.14 0.17 -13.15
CA LEU A 330 18.62 -1.16 -13.36
C LEU A 330 18.39 -1.43 -14.85
N ASP A 331 18.76 -2.62 -15.28
CA ASP A 331 18.49 -3.12 -16.61
C ASP A 331 18.25 -4.63 -16.60
N SER A 332 17.92 -5.19 -17.77
CA SER A 332 17.67 -6.62 -17.97
C SER A 332 18.75 -7.57 -17.42
N THR A 333 19.97 -7.10 -17.19
CA THR A 333 21.08 -7.92 -16.70
C THR A 333 21.12 -8.00 -15.17
N ASN A 334 20.51 -7.05 -14.47
CA ASN A 334 20.58 -6.95 -13.01
C ASN A 334 19.22 -6.87 -12.30
N PHE A 335 18.11 -6.73 -13.04
CA PHE A 335 16.75 -6.59 -12.51
C PHE A 335 15.71 -7.27 -13.43
N ASP A 336 14.75 -7.96 -12.83
CA ASP A 336 13.64 -8.59 -13.54
C ASP A 336 12.40 -7.68 -13.50
N PHE A 337 12.17 -6.97 -14.60
CA PHE A 337 11.06 -6.02 -14.73
C PHE A 337 9.67 -6.67 -14.73
N SER A 338 9.57 -8.01 -14.83
CA SER A 338 8.27 -8.71 -14.71
C SER A 338 7.81 -8.84 -13.26
N LYS A 339 8.68 -8.55 -12.27
CA LYS A 339 8.43 -8.66 -10.84
C LYS A 339 8.12 -7.32 -10.16
N ALA A 340 7.99 -6.27 -10.95
CA ALA A 340 7.63 -4.92 -10.53
C ALA A 340 6.50 -4.38 -11.41
N ASN A 341 5.74 -3.42 -10.93
CA ASN A 341 4.73 -2.74 -11.74
C ASN A 341 5.39 -1.92 -12.85
N SER A 342 4.71 -1.77 -13.99
CA SER A 342 5.25 -1.02 -15.14
C SER A 342 5.48 0.47 -14.87
N ASP A 343 4.85 1.03 -13.83
CA ASP A 343 5.05 2.39 -13.35
C ASP A 343 6.19 2.52 -12.31
N GLY A 344 6.67 1.40 -11.77
CA GLY A 344 7.66 1.34 -10.70
C GLY A 344 7.17 1.91 -9.37
N PHE A 345 5.85 1.95 -9.12
CA PHE A 345 5.26 2.43 -7.86
C PHE A 345 5.47 1.46 -6.70
N ASP A 346 5.82 0.20 -6.99
CA ASP A 346 6.12 -0.86 -6.04
C ASP A 346 7.60 -0.91 -5.60
N ILE A 347 8.45 0.01 -6.09
CA ILE A 347 9.86 0.03 -5.71
C ILE A 347 10.04 0.72 -4.36
N ARG A 348 10.80 0.14 -3.43
CA ARG A 348 11.25 0.82 -2.20
C ARG A 348 12.73 0.62 -1.97
N PHE A 349 13.33 1.55 -1.24
CA PHE A 349 14.72 1.45 -0.80
C PHE A 349 14.78 1.51 0.72
N THR A 350 15.65 0.71 1.34
CA THR A 350 15.91 0.75 2.79
C THR A 350 17.39 0.75 3.09
N LEU A 351 17.78 1.20 4.28
CA LEU A 351 19.12 0.97 4.83
C LEU A 351 19.43 -0.53 4.95
N SER A 352 20.68 -0.86 5.29
CA SER A 352 21.11 -2.25 5.52
C SER A 352 20.34 -2.99 6.61
N ASP A 353 19.57 -2.28 7.45
CA ASP A 353 18.67 -2.88 8.45
C ASP A 353 17.40 -3.50 7.84
N GLY A 354 17.16 -3.28 6.54
CA GLY A 354 16.00 -3.82 5.81
C GLY A 354 14.66 -3.19 6.18
N THR A 355 14.63 -2.16 7.04
CA THR A 355 13.39 -1.61 7.61
C THR A 355 13.32 -0.09 7.56
N THR A 356 14.45 0.62 7.64
CA THR A 356 14.46 2.09 7.56
C THR A 356 14.38 2.54 6.11
N LEU A 357 13.24 3.10 5.72
CA LEU A 357 13.03 3.63 4.36
C LEU A 357 13.99 4.76 4.02
N LEU A 358 14.51 4.70 2.79
CA LEU A 358 15.30 5.75 2.16
C LEU A 358 14.44 6.61 1.26
N LYS A 359 14.79 7.90 1.18
CA LYS A 359 14.15 8.84 0.26
C LYS A 359 14.74 8.61 -1.13
N TYR A 360 13.87 8.55 -2.13
CA TYR A 360 14.30 8.36 -3.51
C TYR A 360 13.43 9.13 -4.50
N GLU A 361 14.01 9.41 -5.65
CA GLU A 361 13.37 10.01 -6.81
C GLU A 361 13.47 9.03 -7.97
N ARG A 362 12.34 8.80 -8.65
CA ARG A 362 12.30 7.99 -9.86
C ARG A 362 12.62 8.87 -11.06
N GLU A 363 13.83 8.71 -11.59
CA GLU A 363 14.28 9.37 -12.82
C GLU A 363 13.59 8.73 -14.04
N ARG A 364 13.56 7.40 -14.07
CA ARG A 364 12.89 6.61 -15.11
C ARG A 364 12.50 5.24 -14.58
N HIS A 365 11.33 4.75 -14.98
CA HIS A 365 11.02 3.32 -14.98
C HIS A 365 10.33 2.97 -16.29
N ASP A 366 11.02 2.20 -17.13
CA ASP A 366 10.55 1.77 -18.43
C ASP A 366 10.69 0.25 -18.50
N SER A 367 9.63 -0.44 -18.09
CA SER A 367 9.59 -1.91 -18.06
C SER A 367 9.60 -2.52 -19.46
N VAL A 368 9.18 -1.77 -20.48
CA VAL A 368 9.17 -2.21 -21.88
C VAL A 368 10.58 -2.28 -22.44
N ASN A 369 11.36 -1.22 -22.26
CA ASN A 369 12.77 -1.18 -22.67
C ASN A 369 13.72 -1.74 -21.61
N GLN A 370 13.19 -2.21 -20.48
CA GLN A 370 13.91 -2.79 -19.34
C GLN A 370 15.04 -1.87 -18.86
N LYS A 371 14.69 -0.61 -18.59
CA LYS A 371 15.59 0.42 -18.04
C LYS A 371 14.91 1.14 -16.89
N ALA A 372 15.59 1.24 -15.75
CA ALA A 372 15.17 2.14 -14.69
C ALA A 372 16.35 2.84 -14.02
N GLU A 373 16.09 4.05 -13.56
CA GLU A 373 17.04 4.91 -12.88
C GLU A 373 16.35 5.55 -11.67
N TYR A 374 17.00 5.47 -10.51
CA TYR A 374 16.51 6.03 -9.27
C TYR A 374 17.64 6.79 -8.55
N TRP A 375 17.36 8.00 -8.10
CA TRP A 375 18.24 8.73 -7.19
C TRP A 375 17.84 8.40 -5.77
N VAL A 376 18.73 7.79 -4.99
CA VAL A 376 18.46 7.35 -3.61
C VAL A 376 19.35 8.13 -2.65
N LYS A 377 18.78 8.80 -1.66
CA LYS A 377 19.53 9.54 -0.64
C LYS A 377 20.10 8.59 0.40
N ILE A 378 21.42 8.53 0.51
CA ILE A 378 22.13 7.72 1.50
C ILE A 378 22.60 8.62 2.66
N PRO A 379 22.09 8.45 3.89
CA PRO A 379 22.42 9.31 5.02
C PRO A 379 23.91 9.38 5.36
N SER A 380 24.63 8.26 5.21
CA SER A 380 26.07 8.19 5.42
C SER A 380 26.70 7.19 4.46
N VAL A 381 27.67 7.66 3.67
CA VAL A 381 28.51 6.83 2.80
C VAL A 381 29.92 6.82 3.36
N SER A 382 30.47 5.64 3.66
CA SER A 382 31.82 5.53 4.19
C SER A 382 32.88 5.53 3.09
N SER A 383 34.03 6.11 3.41
CA SER A 383 35.27 6.07 2.62
C SER A 383 36.20 4.93 3.02
N THR A 384 35.84 4.12 4.03
CA THR A 384 36.74 3.07 4.59
C THR A 384 36.16 1.67 4.54
N VAL A 385 34.84 1.55 4.41
CA VAL A 385 34.12 0.27 4.27
C VAL A 385 32.98 0.46 3.29
N ASP A 386 32.63 -0.59 2.56
CA ASP A 386 31.50 -0.54 1.64
C ASP A 386 30.21 -0.21 2.39
N THR A 387 29.36 0.60 1.77
CA THR A 387 28.07 0.98 2.34
C THR A 387 26.98 0.16 1.65
N GLU A 388 26.19 -0.57 2.42
CA GLU A 388 25.12 -1.46 1.90
C GLU A 388 23.74 -0.86 2.15
N PHE A 389 22.82 -1.10 1.20
CA PHE A 389 21.40 -0.77 1.31
C PHE A 389 20.62 -1.74 0.41
N TYR A 390 19.28 -1.69 0.44
CA TYR A 390 18.44 -2.64 -0.29
C TYR A 390 17.44 -1.93 -1.20
N ILE A 391 17.12 -2.57 -2.33
CA ILE A 391 15.93 -2.30 -3.14
C ILE A 391 14.93 -3.44 -2.93
N TYR A 392 13.65 -3.11 -2.77
CA TYR A 392 12.51 -4.01 -2.61
C TYR A 392 11.48 -3.76 -3.72
N TYR A 393 10.78 -4.80 -4.19
CA TYR A 393 9.84 -4.72 -5.32
C TYR A 393 8.79 -5.85 -5.31
N ARG A 394 7.64 -5.63 -5.97
CA ARG A 394 6.50 -6.57 -6.11
C ARG A 394 5.48 -6.12 -7.18
N THR A 395 4.41 -6.87 -7.42
CA THR A 395 3.38 -6.51 -8.42
C THR A 395 2.04 -6.13 -7.80
N ALA A 396 2.00 -5.11 -6.93
CA ALA A 396 0.78 -4.84 -6.16
C ALA A 396 0.53 -3.37 -5.72
N ASP A 397 1.51 -2.47 -5.80
CA ASP A 397 1.37 -1.10 -5.26
C ASP A 397 0.76 -0.15 -6.29
N THR A 398 -0.32 0.55 -5.91
CA THR A 398 -0.97 1.58 -6.73
C THR A 398 -0.54 3.00 -6.36
N GLU A 399 0.15 3.18 -5.23
CA GLU A 399 0.68 4.46 -4.77
C GLU A 399 2.20 4.54 -4.92
N ASP A 400 2.67 5.68 -5.41
CA ASP A 400 4.08 5.95 -5.57
C ASP A 400 4.77 6.20 -4.21
N GLY A 401 5.82 5.43 -3.91
CA GLY A 401 6.64 5.61 -2.72
C GLY A 401 7.76 6.65 -2.85
N ALA A 402 7.92 7.26 -4.03
CA ALA A 402 8.97 8.25 -4.27
C ALA A 402 8.73 9.52 -3.43
N ASP A 403 9.82 10.13 -2.97
CA ASP A 403 9.81 11.36 -2.19
C ASP A 403 10.92 12.30 -2.71
N PRO A 404 10.77 12.80 -3.95
CA PRO A 404 11.83 13.52 -4.67
C PRO A 404 12.30 14.77 -3.92
N THR A 405 11.37 15.51 -3.33
CA THR A 405 11.65 16.73 -2.56
C THR A 405 12.64 16.51 -1.41
N ASN A 406 12.68 15.31 -0.82
CA ASN A 406 13.54 14.99 0.32
C ASN A 406 14.82 14.21 -0.05
N VAL A 407 15.02 13.86 -1.33
CA VAL A 407 16.26 13.26 -1.82
C VAL A 407 17.41 14.27 -1.78
N TRP A 408 17.13 15.48 -2.20
CA TRP A 408 18.09 16.56 -2.34
C TRP A 408 18.07 17.44 -1.10
N ASP A 409 19.24 17.78 -0.57
CA ASP A 409 19.30 18.72 0.55
C ASP A 409 18.90 20.15 0.14
N SER A 410 18.51 20.98 1.10
CA SER A 410 18.03 22.35 0.86
C SER A 410 19.05 23.31 0.27
N ASN A 411 20.31 22.89 0.12
CA ASN A 411 21.34 23.70 -0.55
C ASN A 411 21.25 23.58 -2.07
N TYR A 412 20.52 22.63 -2.63
CA TYR A 412 20.18 22.65 -4.06
C TYR A 412 19.17 23.78 -4.32
N LYS A 413 19.52 24.68 -5.24
CA LYS A 413 18.71 25.83 -5.66
C LYS A 413 18.00 25.60 -6.98
N ALA A 414 18.54 24.71 -7.80
CA ALA A 414 17.83 24.12 -8.93
C ALA A 414 18.44 22.76 -9.25
N ARG A 415 17.61 21.82 -9.70
CA ARG A 415 18.04 20.56 -10.28
C ARG A 415 17.16 20.22 -11.47
N TYR A 416 17.79 20.17 -12.64
CA TYR A 416 17.14 19.80 -13.89
C TYR A 416 17.63 18.43 -14.35
N ASP A 417 16.71 17.46 -14.36
CA ASP A 417 16.89 16.17 -15.03
C ASP A 417 16.97 16.32 -16.55
N MET A 418 16.66 17.52 -17.05
CA MET A 418 16.58 17.82 -18.48
C MET A 418 15.52 16.98 -19.21
N LYS A 419 14.57 16.37 -18.47
CA LYS A 419 13.33 15.79 -18.99
C LYS A 419 12.27 16.88 -19.19
N ASP A 420 11.44 16.69 -20.21
CA ASP A 420 10.34 17.57 -20.54
C ASP A 420 9.23 17.45 -19.50
N LEU A 421 8.92 18.57 -18.83
CA LEU A 421 7.66 18.72 -18.10
C LEU A 421 6.53 18.96 -19.09
N THR A 422 6.81 19.79 -20.10
CA THR A 422 5.98 19.99 -21.29
C THR A 422 6.90 20.10 -22.50
N ALA A 423 6.34 20.12 -23.72
CA ALA A 423 7.13 20.36 -24.92
C ALA A 423 7.95 21.67 -24.85
N SER A 424 7.55 22.65 -24.05
CA SER A 424 8.22 23.97 -23.93
C SER A 424 8.90 24.21 -22.57
N SER A 425 8.96 23.21 -21.69
CA SER A 425 9.53 23.40 -20.35
C SER A 425 10.19 22.15 -19.79
N ILE A 426 11.17 22.36 -18.91
CA ILE A 426 11.82 21.34 -18.10
C ILE A 426 11.54 21.61 -16.62
N GLU A 427 11.39 20.55 -15.84
CA GLU A 427 11.08 20.64 -14.41
C GLU A 427 12.33 20.94 -13.57
N ASP A 428 12.21 21.87 -12.61
CA ASP A 428 13.12 21.94 -11.46
C ASP A 428 12.62 20.97 -10.38
N SER A 429 13.30 19.84 -10.22
CA SER A 429 12.96 18.79 -9.25
C SER A 429 13.11 19.22 -7.77
N THR A 430 13.59 20.44 -7.51
CA THR A 430 13.65 21.00 -6.16
C THR A 430 12.36 21.71 -5.77
N ALA A 431 12.13 21.90 -4.47
CA ALA A 431 11.00 22.68 -3.96
C ALA A 431 11.01 24.17 -4.37
N ASN A 432 12.04 24.65 -5.06
CA ASN A 432 12.18 26.05 -5.45
C ASN A 432 11.41 26.39 -6.74
N ASN A 433 11.02 25.38 -7.54
CA ASN A 433 10.17 25.52 -8.73
C ASN A 433 10.70 26.53 -9.77
N ASN A 434 12.02 26.57 -10.00
CA ASN A 434 12.61 27.38 -11.07
C ASN A 434 12.53 26.66 -12.43
N ASP A 435 11.35 26.21 -12.81
CA ASP A 435 11.18 25.44 -14.05
C ASP A 435 11.77 26.19 -15.25
N GLY A 436 12.53 25.47 -16.07
CA GLY A 436 13.19 26.03 -17.23
C GLY A 436 12.21 26.17 -18.38
N THR A 437 12.14 27.35 -18.98
CA THR A 437 11.38 27.63 -20.20
C THR A 437 12.29 27.45 -21.41
N LYS A 438 11.94 26.52 -22.29
CA LYS A 438 12.67 26.31 -23.56
C LYS A 438 12.47 27.51 -24.51
N LYS A 439 13.38 27.67 -25.47
CA LYS A 439 13.22 28.65 -26.57
C LYS A 439 11.86 28.52 -27.26
N GLY A 440 11.48 27.28 -27.56
CA GLY A 440 10.22 26.94 -28.21
C GLY A 440 9.78 25.52 -27.85
N ALA A 441 8.63 25.10 -28.40
CA ALA A 441 8.18 23.73 -28.23
C ALA A 441 9.14 22.77 -28.94
N ASN A 442 9.71 21.84 -28.19
CA ASN A 442 10.76 20.91 -28.60
C ASN A 442 12.02 21.61 -29.13
N GLU A 443 12.36 22.79 -28.59
CA GLU A 443 13.52 23.58 -28.98
C GLU A 443 14.19 24.13 -27.71
N PRO A 444 15.16 23.42 -27.09
CA PRO A 444 15.83 22.20 -27.58
C PRO A 444 14.96 20.93 -27.54
N ASN A 445 15.36 19.93 -28.33
CA ASN A 445 14.68 18.64 -28.43
C ASN A 445 15.08 17.70 -27.28
N GLN A 446 14.11 16.97 -26.71
CA GLN A 446 14.41 15.92 -25.74
C GLN A 446 14.92 14.65 -26.42
N VAL A 447 16.02 14.08 -25.91
CA VAL A 447 16.62 12.81 -26.37
C VAL A 447 16.99 11.92 -25.18
N ASP A 448 17.41 10.67 -25.43
CA ASP A 448 18.00 9.81 -24.38
C ASP A 448 19.33 10.43 -23.90
N GLY A 449 19.43 10.64 -22.59
CA GLY A 449 20.55 11.32 -21.95
C GLY A 449 21.66 10.41 -21.45
N LYS A 450 22.57 10.99 -20.68
CA LYS A 450 23.52 10.24 -19.86
C LYS A 450 22.77 9.45 -18.78
N ILE A 451 21.80 10.10 -18.15
CA ILE A 451 20.90 9.58 -17.13
C ILE A 451 19.50 10.02 -17.54
N GLY A 452 18.56 9.07 -17.69
CA GLY A 452 17.21 9.43 -18.15
C GLY A 452 17.21 10.13 -19.52
N LYS A 453 16.83 11.41 -19.54
CA LYS A 453 16.67 12.24 -20.73
C LYS A 453 17.65 13.42 -20.72
N ALA A 454 17.96 13.95 -21.90
CA ALA A 454 18.76 15.16 -22.07
C ALA A 454 18.10 16.09 -23.07
N GLN A 455 18.55 17.34 -23.11
CA GLN A 455 18.18 18.28 -24.16
C GLN A 455 19.30 18.39 -25.21
N ASP A 456 18.91 18.36 -26.49
CA ASP A 456 19.78 18.45 -27.65
C ASP A 456 19.78 19.87 -28.22
N PHE A 457 20.90 20.56 -28.05
CA PHE A 457 21.13 21.94 -28.49
C PHE A 457 21.89 21.94 -29.82
N ASP A 458 21.32 22.57 -30.84
CA ASP A 458 21.82 22.50 -32.21
C ASP A 458 23.03 23.40 -32.54
N GLY A 459 23.45 24.26 -31.62
CA GLY A 459 24.52 25.23 -31.81
C GLY A 459 24.13 26.45 -32.64
N ILE A 460 22.84 26.66 -32.90
CA ILE A 460 22.31 27.75 -33.73
C ILE A 460 21.44 28.71 -32.93
N ASN A 461 20.46 28.21 -32.18
CA ASN A 461 19.51 29.09 -31.48
C ASN A 461 18.73 28.46 -30.33
N ASP A 462 19.26 27.39 -29.72
CA ASP A 462 18.62 26.66 -28.63
C ASP A 462 19.05 27.16 -27.25
N TRP A 463 18.10 27.26 -26.33
CA TRP A 463 18.35 27.52 -24.92
C TRP A 463 17.21 27.07 -24.01
N VAL A 464 17.50 27.01 -22.72
CA VAL A 464 16.51 26.95 -21.64
C VAL A 464 16.73 28.13 -20.69
N ASP A 465 15.66 28.84 -20.33
CA ASP A 465 15.65 30.02 -19.47
C ASP A 465 14.90 29.73 -18.17
N SER A 466 15.60 29.76 -17.04
CA SER A 466 15.05 29.51 -15.69
C SER A 466 14.59 30.78 -14.97
N ASN A 467 14.37 31.87 -15.72
CA ASN A 467 14.02 33.20 -15.23
C ASN A 467 15.08 33.84 -14.31
N GLU A 468 14.84 35.10 -13.95
CA GLU A 468 15.61 35.78 -12.90
C GLU A 468 15.10 35.33 -11.53
N ASP A 469 16.02 34.87 -10.70
CA ASP A 469 15.74 34.59 -9.29
C ASP A 469 16.95 34.96 -8.41
N ALA A 470 16.66 35.58 -7.27
CA ALA A 470 17.65 35.94 -6.27
C ALA A 470 18.37 34.74 -5.64
N GLN A 471 17.79 33.53 -5.70
CA GLN A 471 18.42 32.32 -5.18
C GLN A 471 19.65 31.88 -5.96
N PHE A 472 19.83 32.38 -7.20
CA PHE A 472 21.05 32.18 -7.99
C PHE A 472 22.15 33.20 -7.65
N GLN A 473 21.91 34.13 -6.71
CA GLN A 473 22.91 35.06 -6.17
C GLN A 473 23.71 34.39 -5.06
N LEU A 474 24.64 33.53 -5.46
CA LEU A 474 25.31 32.59 -4.59
C LEU A 474 26.66 33.11 -4.07
N ALA A 475 26.72 33.42 -2.77
CA ALA A 475 27.97 33.83 -2.08
C ALA A 475 29.08 32.75 -2.17
N ASN A 476 28.68 31.49 -2.20
CA ASN A 476 29.50 30.31 -2.47
C ASN A 476 28.61 29.33 -3.25
N GLY A 477 29.20 28.36 -3.94
CA GLY A 477 28.37 27.37 -4.60
C GLY A 477 29.11 26.32 -5.40
N THR A 478 28.30 25.47 -6.01
CA THR A 478 28.68 24.41 -6.92
C THR A 478 27.69 24.37 -8.07
N VAL A 479 28.18 24.35 -9.31
CA VAL A 479 27.39 23.95 -10.48
C VAL A 479 27.97 22.66 -11.04
N LEU A 480 27.12 21.70 -11.37
CA LEU A 480 27.49 20.42 -11.98
C LEU A 480 26.55 20.11 -13.15
N ALA A 481 27.08 19.55 -14.24
CA ALA A 481 26.29 19.03 -15.35
C ALA A 481 27.00 17.85 -16.02
N TRP A 482 26.26 17.00 -16.71
CA TRP A 482 26.80 16.12 -17.74
C TRP A 482 26.63 16.79 -19.10
N ILE A 483 27.69 16.80 -19.91
CA ILE A 483 27.65 17.37 -21.26
C ILE A 483 28.23 16.42 -22.30
N TYR A 484 27.65 16.44 -23.50
CA TYR A 484 28.15 15.77 -24.69
C TYR A 484 28.38 16.84 -25.75
N LEU A 485 29.61 17.33 -25.90
CA LEU A 485 29.93 18.38 -26.87
C LEU A 485 30.10 17.77 -28.27
N ARG A 486 29.31 18.23 -29.26
CA ARG A 486 29.44 17.81 -30.67
C ARG A 486 30.48 18.65 -31.41
N GLY A 487 30.49 19.96 -31.17
CA GLY A 487 31.37 20.91 -31.83
C GLY A 487 31.84 22.02 -30.91
N TYR A 488 33.00 22.63 -31.22
CA TYR A 488 33.42 23.84 -30.53
C TYR A 488 32.73 25.06 -31.14
N PRO A 489 32.47 26.11 -30.35
CA PRO A 489 31.97 27.37 -30.89
C PRO A 489 32.92 27.93 -31.96
N SER A 490 32.35 28.59 -32.98
CA SER A 490 33.13 29.15 -34.08
C SER A 490 33.91 30.42 -33.70
N ALA A 491 33.50 31.09 -32.62
CA ALA A 491 34.17 32.19 -31.93
C ALA A 491 33.67 32.25 -30.48
N GLY A 492 34.40 32.89 -29.57
CA GLY A 492 33.88 33.14 -28.21
C GLY A 492 33.69 31.89 -27.35
N VAL A 493 32.61 31.86 -26.56
CA VAL A 493 32.32 30.81 -25.57
C VAL A 493 30.85 30.38 -25.67
N SER A 494 30.56 29.08 -25.71
CA SER A 494 29.19 28.56 -25.62
C SER A 494 28.80 28.32 -24.16
N GLY A 495 27.67 28.89 -23.75
CA GLY A 495 27.13 28.74 -22.40
C GLY A 495 26.71 27.30 -22.07
N ILE A 496 27.17 26.78 -20.93
CA ILE A 496 26.61 25.55 -20.33
C ILE A 496 25.54 25.97 -19.32
N VAL A 497 25.92 26.83 -18.36
CA VAL A 497 25.02 27.51 -17.41
C VAL A 497 25.50 28.95 -17.26
N VAL A 498 24.66 29.91 -17.62
CA VAL A 498 25.04 31.33 -17.72
C VAL A 498 24.04 32.22 -17.00
N LYS A 499 24.55 33.26 -16.36
CA LYS A 499 23.79 34.39 -15.79
C LYS A 499 24.59 35.65 -16.07
N ASP A 500 24.36 36.25 -17.23
CA ASP A 500 25.17 37.33 -17.81
C ASP A 500 24.27 38.49 -18.27
N GLN A 501 24.77 39.73 -18.13
CA GLN A 501 24.13 40.94 -18.65
C GLN A 501 24.88 41.49 -19.88
N PHE A 502 24.13 41.84 -20.93
CA PHE A 502 24.67 42.59 -22.08
C PHE A 502 25.41 43.87 -21.65
N GLY A 503 26.75 43.87 -21.67
CA GLY A 503 27.60 44.93 -21.12
C GLY A 503 28.92 44.40 -20.55
N TRP A 504 29.58 45.14 -19.65
CA TRP A 504 30.87 44.76 -19.04
C TRP A 504 30.78 44.46 -17.53
N HIS A 505 29.65 43.96 -17.00
CA HIS A 505 29.38 44.04 -15.55
C HIS A 505 28.53 42.88 -14.98
N ASP A 506 29.00 42.30 -13.84
CA ASP A 506 28.35 41.33 -12.93
C ASP A 506 27.95 39.94 -13.53
N ASP A 507 28.86 39.26 -14.23
CA ASP A 507 28.55 37.99 -14.92
C ASP A 507 28.95 36.72 -14.15
N PHE A 508 28.11 35.69 -14.20
CA PHE A 508 28.52 34.30 -13.99
C PHE A 508 28.38 33.54 -15.31
N ILE A 509 29.49 33.03 -15.82
CA ILE A 509 29.52 32.29 -17.07
C ILE A 509 30.22 30.96 -16.80
N PHE A 510 29.46 29.87 -16.77
CA PHE A 510 30.03 28.53 -16.87
C PHE A 510 29.87 28.06 -18.31
N SER A 511 30.98 27.96 -19.03
CA SER A 511 30.97 27.81 -20.48
C SER A 511 32.06 26.86 -20.97
N ILE A 512 31.86 26.41 -22.20
CA ILE A 512 32.90 25.81 -23.01
C ILE A 512 33.28 26.78 -24.10
N GLY A 513 34.57 27.08 -24.26
CA GLY A 513 34.93 28.17 -25.13
C GLY A 513 36.35 28.16 -25.63
N ILE A 514 36.56 28.98 -26.64
CA ILE A 514 37.86 29.31 -27.19
C ILE A 514 38.33 30.55 -26.44
N ASP A 515 39.32 30.42 -25.55
CA ASP A 515 39.88 31.59 -24.86
C ASP A 515 40.37 32.62 -25.88
N ASN A 516 39.83 33.85 -25.80
CA ASN A 516 40.09 34.98 -26.70
C ASN A 516 41.57 35.38 -26.78
N VAL A 517 42.42 34.83 -25.91
CA VAL A 517 43.86 35.16 -25.85
C VAL A 517 44.74 34.05 -26.46
N ALA A 518 44.22 32.84 -26.75
CA ALA A 518 45.07 31.71 -27.16
C ALA A 518 44.50 30.69 -28.16
N ASP A 519 43.27 30.82 -28.68
CA ASP A 519 42.67 29.82 -29.60
C ASP A 519 42.65 28.39 -29.01
N THR A 520 42.32 28.29 -27.71
CA THR A 520 42.35 27.02 -26.98
C THR A 520 40.95 26.54 -26.59
N LYS A 521 40.60 25.32 -27.00
CA LYS A 521 39.30 24.65 -26.93
C LYS A 521 38.98 24.11 -25.52
N LYS A 522 38.78 24.98 -24.56
CA LYS A 522 38.84 24.62 -23.13
C LYS A 522 37.51 24.80 -22.41
N LEU A 523 37.33 24.02 -21.35
CA LEU A 523 36.33 24.30 -20.33
C LEU A 523 36.77 25.52 -19.51
N SER A 524 35.85 26.46 -19.27
CA SER A 524 36.11 27.67 -18.51
C SER A 524 34.95 28.00 -17.58
N ALA A 525 35.26 28.55 -16.41
CA ALA A 525 34.29 29.22 -15.57
C ALA A 525 34.78 30.62 -15.24
N THR A 526 33.91 31.61 -15.43
CA THR A 526 34.16 33.02 -15.20
C THR A 526 33.18 33.57 -14.16
N ILE A 527 33.71 34.32 -13.20
CA ILE A 527 32.95 35.26 -12.38
C ILE A 527 33.52 36.65 -12.63
N GLN A 528 32.68 37.59 -13.03
CA GLN A 528 33.04 39.00 -13.22
C GLN A 528 32.21 39.86 -12.27
N ARG A 529 32.82 40.94 -11.76
CA ARG A 529 32.13 41.90 -10.90
C ARG A 529 32.21 43.33 -11.45
N GLU A 530 31.09 44.02 -11.44
CA GLU A 530 30.95 45.44 -11.81
C GLU A 530 31.86 46.30 -10.95
N ALA A 531 31.86 46.05 -9.64
CA ALA A 531 32.55 46.87 -8.66
C ALA A 531 34.09 46.93 -8.84
N ASP A 532 34.71 45.91 -9.45
CA ASP A 532 36.17 45.82 -9.62
C ASP A 532 36.63 45.64 -11.07
N THR A 533 35.71 45.51 -12.03
CA THR A 533 35.99 45.25 -13.46
C THR A 533 36.91 44.05 -13.71
N THR A 534 37.08 43.19 -12.71
CA THR A 534 38.06 42.10 -12.72
C THR A 534 37.34 40.80 -13.10
N ARG A 535 37.90 40.10 -14.09
CA ARG A 535 37.44 38.79 -14.52
C ARG A 535 38.21 37.72 -13.76
N TYR A 536 37.51 36.92 -12.96
CA TYR A 536 38.08 35.77 -12.25
C TYR A 536 37.76 34.50 -13.02
N GLN A 537 38.79 33.82 -13.54
CA GLN A 537 38.62 32.65 -14.39
C GLN A 537 39.33 31.43 -13.83
N ALA A 538 38.64 30.28 -13.85
CA ALA A 538 39.27 28.98 -13.75
C ALA A 538 39.17 28.31 -15.12
N ASN A 539 40.31 27.99 -15.72
CA ASN A 539 40.38 27.39 -17.06
C ASN A 539 40.99 26.00 -16.96
N ASP A 540 40.45 25.05 -17.72
CA ASP A 540 41.16 23.79 -17.98
C ASP A 540 42.46 24.08 -18.74
N THR A 541 43.44 23.22 -18.59
CA THR A 541 44.71 23.29 -19.33
C THR A 541 44.71 22.41 -20.58
N ALA A 542 43.77 21.46 -20.69
CA ALA A 542 43.62 20.56 -21.82
C ALA A 542 42.42 20.94 -22.69
N ASP A 543 42.46 20.50 -23.96
CA ASP A 543 41.31 20.60 -24.85
C ASP A 543 40.16 19.71 -24.32
N PHE A 544 38.94 20.24 -24.37
CA PHE A 544 37.76 19.51 -23.96
C PHE A 544 37.41 18.44 -25.00
N PRO A 545 37.07 17.21 -24.60
CA PRO A 545 36.79 16.14 -25.55
C PRO A 545 35.47 16.36 -26.30
N LEU A 546 35.45 15.95 -27.58
CA LEU A 546 34.23 15.93 -28.39
C LEU A 546 33.62 14.53 -28.41
N ASN A 547 32.31 14.48 -28.57
CA ASN A 547 31.54 13.27 -28.82
C ASN A 547 31.62 12.20 -27.71
N GLU A 548 31.81 12.64 -26.46
CA GLU A 548 31.72 11.78 -25.28
C GLU A 548 31.09 12.52 -24.10
N TRP A 549 30.31 11.77 -23.30
CA TRP A 549 29.71 12.29 -22.08
C TRP A 549 30.80 12.59 -21.04
N THR A 550 30.87 13.85 -20.65
CA THR A 550 31.83 14.35 -19.67
C THR A 550 31.09 15.08 -18.56
N MET A 551 31.37 14.73 -17.31
CA MET A 551 30.84 15.48 -16.18
C MET A 551 31.68 16.73 -15.99
N VAL A 552 31.06 17.89 -15.81
CA VAL A 552 31.76 19.15 -15.56
C VAL A 552 31.22 19.77 -14.30
N ALA A 553 32.10 20.39 -13.51
CA ALA A 553 31.67 21.11 -12.32
C ALA A 553 32.57 22.32 -12.02
N ILE A 554 32.00 23.34 -11.39
CA ILE A 554 32.72 24.49 -10.84
C ILE A 554 32.26 24.68 -9.39
N THR A 555 33.23 24.88 -8.49
CA THR A 555 32.95 25.27 -7.10
C THR A 555 33.60 26.62 -6.80
N TRP A 556 32.98 27.47 -5.99
CA TRP A 556 33.58 28.74 -5.55
C TRP A 556 33.22 29.06 -4.09
N GLY A 557 34.15 29.69 -3.38
CA GLY A 557 33.94 30.14 -2.00
C GLY A 557 35.26 30.41 -1.28
N SER A 558 35.31 30.21 0.03
CA SER A 558 36.47 30.52 0.87
C SER A 558 37.80 29.88 0.43
N ALA A 559 37.75 28.75 -0.29
CA ALA A 559 38.91 28.02 -0.81
C ALA A 559 39.29 28.39 -2.26
N GLY A 560 38.67 29.42 -2.85
CA GLY A 560 38.87 29.81 -4.24
C GLY A 560 37.86 29.15 -5.20
N MET A 561 38.00 29.44 -6.50
CA MET A 561 37.30 28.73 -7.56
C MET A 561 38.07 27.46 -7.97
N LYS A 562 37.35 26.36 -8.21
CA LYS A 562 37.91 25.08 -8.66
C LYS A 562 37.05 24.50 -9.76
N LEU A 563 37.64 24.31 -10.94
CA LEU A 563 37.02 23.71 -12.11
C LEU A 563 37.36 22.22 -12.15
N TYR A 564 36.37 21.39 -12.43
CA TYR A 564 36.48 19.95 -12.53
C TYR A 564 36.00 19.46 -13.88
N ARG A 565 36.74 18.51 -14.44
CA ARG A 565 36.33 17.70 -15.58
C ARG A 565 36.41 16.24 -15.16
N ASN A 566 35.30 15.53 -15.26
CA ASN A 566 35.06 14.28 -14.57
C ASN A 566 35.30 14.44 -13.06
N ALA A 567 36.10 13.57 -12.45
CA ALA A 567 36.46 13.65 -11.04
C ALA A 567 37.70 14.53 -10.76
N ASP A 568 38.39 15.02 -11.79
CA ASP A 568 39.69 15.67 -11.65
C ASP A 568 39.56 17.20 -11.58
N ASN A 569 40.30 17.83 -10.67
CA ASN A 569 40.45 19.29 -10.65
C ASN A 569 41.40 19.73 -11.77
N VAL A 570 40.88 20.50 -12.73
CA VAL A 570 41.60 20.90 -13.95
C VAL A 570 41.91 22.40 -14.03
N GLY A 571 41.29 23.22 -13.16
CA GLY A 571 41.47 24.67 -13.14
C GLY A 571 41.26 25.26 -11.75
N ASN A 572 41.94 26.36 -11.45
CA ASN A 572 41.92 27.02 -10.14
C ASN A 572 41.97 28.55 -10.28
N ASN A 573 41.31 29.26 -9.37
CA ASN A 573 41.47 30.71 -9.17
C ASN A 573 41.38 31.04 -7.67
N ALA A 574 42.12 32.04 -7.20
CA ALA A 574 42.11 32.44 -5.78
C ALA A 574 40.87 33.28 -5.38
N TYR A 575 39.94 33.53 -6.30
CA TYR A 575 38.72 34.29 -6.02
C TYR A 575 37.82 33.62 -4.99
N THR A 576 37.54 34.33 -3.89
CA THR A 576 36.71 33.84 -2.77
C THR A 576 35.37 34.54 -2.65
N GLY A 577 35.00 35.38 -3.62
CA GLY A 577 33.69 36.02 -3.64
C GLY A 577 32.63 35.11 -4.27
N GLY A 578 31.40 35.62 -4.36
CA GLY A 578 30.26 34.90 -4.94
C GLY A 578 29.79 35.48 -6.27
N ILE A 579 28.69 34.91 -6.75
CA ILE A 579 27.84 35.45 -7.81
C ILE A 579 26.97 36.54 -7.18
N VAL A 580 27.04 37.76 -7.70
CA VAL A 580 26.23 38.89 -7.24
C VAL A 580 25.02 39.10 -8.15
N SER A 581 24.01 39.84 -7.68
CA SER A 581 22.82 40.15 -8.48
C SER A 581 23.20 40.98 -9.70
N ASN A 582 22.80 40.52 -10.88
CA ASN A 582 22.84 41.28 -12.14
C ASN A 582 21.44 41.48 -12.75
N GLY A 583 20.38 41.05 -12.05
CA GLY A 583 19.00 41.11 -12.53
C GLY A 583 18.73 40.33 -13.84
N GLN A 584 19.64 39.42 -14.23
CA GLN A 584 19.51 38.62 -15.44
C GLN A 584 18.96 37.23 -15.16
N ASN A 585 18.37 36.63 -16.17
CA ASN A 585 17.91 35.25 -16.08
C ASN A 585 19.11 34.30 -16.04
N LEU A 586 18.90 33.14 -15.41
CA LEU A 586 19.80 32.00 -15.56
C LEU A 586 19.40 31.23 -16.84
N THR A 587 20.37 30.96 -17.72
CA THR A 587 20.15 30.23 -18.97
C THR A 587 21.05 29.01 -19.06
N ILE A 588 20.59 28.01 -19.81
CA ILE A 588 21.31 26.78 -20.12
C ILE A 588 21.41 26.68 -21.64
N GLY A 589 22.61 26.43 -22.17
CA GLY A 589 22.86 26.23 -23.60
C GLY A 589 23.09 27.49 -24.43
N GLU A 590 23.03 28.69 -23.82
CA GLU A 590 23.35 29.96 -24.50
C GLU A 590 24.18 30.89 -23.62
N ASP A 591 25.03 31.70 -24.25
CA ASP A 591 25.58 32.92 -23.67
C ASP A 591 24.88 34.16 -24.27
N LYS A 592 24.09 34.87 -23.46
CA LYS A 592 23.32 36.05 -23.89
C LYS A 592 24.20 37.26 -24.25
N GLN A 593 25.51 37.24 -23.96
CA GLN A 593 26.40 38.39 -24.16
C GLN A 593 26.68 38.71 -25.64
N ILE A 594 26.74 37.69 -26.51
CA ILE A 594 27.08 37.82 -27.93
C ILE A 594 26.03 37.05 -28.74
N SER A 595 25.48 37.67 -29.79
CA SER A 595 24.27 37.22 -30.49
C SER A 595 24.34 35.86 -31.22
N ASP A 596 25.39 35.07 -31.05
CA ASP A 596 25.67 33.87 -31.85
C ASP A 596 26.42 32.74 -31.09
N ASP A 597 26.39 32.72 -29.74
CA ASP A 597 27.17 31.79 -28.90
C ASP A 597 26.28 30.70 -28.24
N PHE A 598 25.87 29.72 -29.03
CA PHE A 598 25.01 28.59 -28.61
C PHE A 598 25.79 27.30 -28.38
N PHE A 599 25.31 26.45 -27.48
CA PHE A 599 25.90 25.14 -27.22
C PHE A 599 25.55 24.16 -28.35
N ASP A 600 26.55 23.44 -28.87
CA ASP A 600 26.37 22.41 -29.89
C ASP A 600 26.58 21.03 -29.24
N GLY A 601 25.49 20.40 -28.76
CA GLY A 601 25.59 19.14 -28.05
C GLY A 601 24.41 18.82 -27.12
N LEU A 602 24.61 17.84 -26.24
CA LEU A 602 23.63 17.43 -25.23
C LEU A 602 24.02 17.95 -23.84
N ILE A 603 23.04 18.43 -23.07
CA ILE A 603 23.22 18.77 -21.65
C ILE A 603 22.20 17.96 -20.81
N ASP A 604 22.69 17.42 -19.70
CA ASP A 604 21.96 16.53 -18.80
C ASP A 604 22.35 16.82 -17.33
N GLU A 605 21.45 16.53 -16.38
CA GLU A 605 21.69 16.58 -14.92
C GLU A 605 22.29 17.90 -14.41
N VAL A 606 21.70 19.04 -14.80
CA VAL A 606 22.18 20.36 -14.36
C VAL A 606 21.77 20.57 -12.90
N ARG A 607 22.77 20.78 -12.03
CA ARG A 607 22.59 20.95 -10.59
C ARG A 607 23.27 22.23 -10.11
N ILE A 608 22.54 23.05 -9.36
CA ILE A 608 23.04 24.31 -8.81
C ILE A 608 22.88 24.26 -7.29
N SER A 609 23.99 24.42 -6.56
CA SER A 609 24.01 24.36 -5.10
C SER A 609 24.65 25.59 -4.48
N SER A 610 24.09 26.06 -3.36
CA SER A 610 24.57 27.22 -2.59
C SER A 610 25.74 26.92 -1.65
N ILE A 611 26.29 25.71 -1.69
CA ILE A 611 27.47 25.31 -0.91
C ILE A 611 28.60 24.81 -1.81
N VAL A 612 29.82 24.87 -1.28
CA VAL A 612 31.00 24.28 -1.90
C VAL A 612 30.98 22.77 -1.64
N ARG A 613 30.52 21.99 -2.62
CA ARG A 613 30.63 20.52 -2.56
C ARG A 613 32.10 20.14 -2.61
N SER A 614 32.50 19.17 -1.79
CA SER A 614 33.90 18.73 -1.71
C SER A 614 34.35 18.06 -3.00
N ALA A 615 35.66 17.99 -3.23
CA ALA A 615 36.21 17.22 -4.36
C ALA A 615 35.78 15.74 -4.29
N ASP A 616 35.65 15.19 -3.08
CA ASP A 616 35.18 13.82 -2.87
C ASP A 616 33.70 13.63 -3.20
N TRP A 617 32.85 14.64 -2.95
CA TRP A 617 31.46 14.67 -3.42
C TRP A 617 31.38 14.68 -4.95
N ILE A 618 32.20 15.50 -5.61
CA ILE A 618 32.27 15.57 -7.08
C ILE A 618 32.74 14.22 -7.65
N LYS A 619 33.80 13.62 -7.08
CA LYS A 619 34.29 12.30 -7.47
C LYS A 619 33.24 11.21 -7.31
N ALA A 620 32.54 11.16 -6.18
CA ALA A 620 31.47 10.18 -5.96
C ALA A 620 30.30 10.40 -6.94
N SER A 621 29.94 11.66 -7.23
CA SER A 621 28.91 12.01 -8.23
C SER A 621 29.27 11.51 -9.64
N TYR A 622 30.55 11.65 -10.03
CA TYR A 622 31.07 11.12 -11.29
C TYR A 622 30.94 9.59 -11.37
N HIS A 623 31.36 8.88 -10.32
CA HIS A 623 31.28 7.42 -10.30
C HIS A 623 29.83 6.92 -10.29
N SER A 624 28.95 7.61 -9.56
CA SER A 624 27.52 7.37 -9.50
C SER A 624 26.89 7.50 -10.89
N GLY A 625 27.09 8.65 -11.57
CA GLY A 625 26.52 8.88 -12.91
C GLY A 625 27.10 7.99 -14.01
N ASN A 626 28.27 7.38 -13.79
CA ASN A 626 28.86 6.37 -14.69
C ASN A 626 28.46 4.93 -14.36
N ASN A 627 27.56 4.71 -13.40
CA ASN A 627 27.20 3.36 -12.93
C ASN A 627 28.44 2.52 -12.54
N SER A 628 29.42 3.17 -11.92
CA SER A 628 30.70 2.55 -11.50
C SER A 628 30.91 2.59 -10.00
N LEU A 629 29.98 3.21 -9.27
CA LEU A 629 30.00 3.33 -7.81
C LEU A 629 29.28 2.16 -7.12
N LEU A 630 28.32 1.54 -7.81
CA LEU A 630 27.44 0.53 -7.23
C LEU A 630 27.67 -0.85 -7.82
N SER A 631 27.43 -1.88 -7.01
CA SER A 631 27.13 -3.23 -7.48
C SER A 631 25.77 -3.68 -6.97
N VAL A 632 25.02 -4.38 -7.81
CA VAL A 632 23.72 -4.97 -7.46
C VAL A 632 23.91 -6.47 -7.22
N GLY A 633 23.49 -6.93 -6.05
CA GLY A 633 23.56 -8.33 -5.64
C GLY A 633 22.54 -9.24 -6.33
N THR A 634 22.60 -10.52 -5.98
CA THR A 634 21.59 -11.51 -6.39
C THR A 634 20.22 -11.15 -5.83
N GLU A 635 19.17 -11.55 -6.54
CA GLU A 635 17.81 -11.44 -6.02
C GLU A 635 17.63 -12.36 -4.81
N GLU A 636 16.97 -11.84 -3.79
CA GLU A 636 16.56 -12.56 -2.59
C GLU A 636 15.03 -12.56 -2.54
N ASN A 637 14.44 -13.73 -2.29
CA ASN A 637 13.04 -13.82 -1.92
C ASN A 637 12.92 -13.38 -0.45
N VAL A 638 12.17 -12.32 -0.18
CA VAL A 638 11.98 -11.78 1.18
C VAL A 638 10.64 -12.06 1.79
N GLY A 639 9.84 -12.88 1.10
CA GLY A 639 9.01 -13.85 1.77
C GLY A 639 9.83 -14.73 2.69
N GLY A 640 9.77 -14.51 4.02
CA GLY A 640 10.65 -15.20 4.98
C GLY A 640 10.63 -16.71 4.78
N LEU A 641 11.74 -17.45 4.82
CA LEU A 641 13.08 -17.26 5.37
C LEU A 641 14.14 -17.87 4.43
N SER A 642 15.43 -17.55 4.65
CA SER A 642 16.51 -18.53 4.40
C SER A 642 17.19 -18.86 5.73
N GLU A 643 17.19 -20.14 6.10
CA GLU A 643 18.12 -20.71 7.08
C GLU A 643 19.55 -20.56 6.54
N GLU A 644 20.42 -19.85 7.27
CA GLU A 644 21.58 -20.47 7.94
C GLU A 644 22.37 -19.42 8.77
N GLU A 645 22.76 -19.86 9.97
CA GLU A 645 23.78 -19.32 10.88
C GLU A 645 23.54 -17.98 11.62
N SER A 646 23.06 -18.07 12.86
CA SER A 646 23.99 -17.90 13.98
C SER A 646 23.59 -18.70 15.22
N ILE A 647 24.54 -19.53 15.66
CA ILE A 647 24.55 -20.25 16.94
C ILE A 647 25.35 -19.45 17.97
N SER A 648 24.74 -19.29 19.15
CA SER A 648 25.25 -19.15 20.53
C SER A 648 26.09 -17.94 20.99
N LEU A 649 25.67 -17.39 22.15
CA LEU A 649 26.55 -17.09 23.28
C LEU A 649 26.09 -17.89 24.51
N SER A 650 26.82 -18.97 24.80
CA SER A 650 26.97 -19.63 26.11
C SER A 650 28.49 -19.84 26.26
N ASP A 651 29.20 -19.54 27.34
CA ASP A 651 28.90 -19.31 28.75
C ASP A 651 30.05 -18.48 29.36
N GLU A 652 29.75 -17.58 30.29
CA GLU A 652 30.47 -17.57 31.58
C GLU A 652 29.62 -16.95 32.69
N LEU A 653 28.74 -17.78 33.25
CA LEU A 653 28.53 -17.86 34.71
C LEU A 653 28.33 -19.34 35.05
N LYS A 654 29.43 -20.04 35.37
CA LYS A 654 29.40 -21.29 36.16
C LYS A 654 28.62 -20.98 37.45
N THR A 655 27.69 -21.78 37.96
CA THR A 655 27.67 -23.23 38.26
C THR A 655 26.20 -23.66 38.43
N ASN A 656 25.71 -24.83 37.98
CA ASN A 656 25.88 -26.17 38.59
C ASN A 656 25.11 -27.21 37.73
N PRO A 657 25.52 -28.48 37.61
CA PRO A 657 25.07 -29.41 36.57
C PRO A 657 23.90 -30.31 37.01
N GLU A 658 23.12 -30.84 36.05
CA GLU A 658 22.65 -32.24 36.06
C GLU A 658 21.99 -32.70 34.72
N PHE A 659 22.67 -33.65 34.04
CA PHE A 659 22.21 -34.85 33.29
C PHE A 659 21.23 -34.74 32.08
N LEU A 660 21.69 -35.03 30.83
CA LEU A 660 21.58 -36.29 30.02
C LEU A 660 20.14 -36.58 29.49
N SER A 661 19.83 -36.98 28.23
CA SER A 661 20.54 -37.72 27.18
C SER A 661 19.71 -37.84 25.86
N GLU A 662 20.39 -38.14 24.74
CA GLU A 662 20.01 -38.96 23.55
C GLU A 662 19.00 -38.41 22.49
N GLU A 663 19.45 -38.17 21.24
CA GLU A 663 19.40 -38.99 19.99
C GLU A 663 18.02 -38.91 19.28
N GLU A 664 17.81 -38.87 17.95
CA GLU A 664 18.53 -39.39 16.77
C GLU A 664 17.91 -38.75 15.48
N SER A 665 18.63 -38.79 14.35
CA SER A 665 18.26 -38.35 12.99
C SER A 665 17.31 -39.30 12.24
N ILE A 666 16.66 -38.88 11.13
CA ILE A 666 16.47 -39.66 9.87
C ILE A 666 15.84 -38.84 8.71
N SER A 667 16.35 -39.07 7.49
CA SER A 667 15.95 -38.59 6.15
C SER A 667 15.02 -39.56 5.40
N LEU A 668 14.25 -39.12 4.38
CA LEU A 668 14.17 -39.76 3.03
C LEU A 668 13.16 -39.10 2.07
N SER A 669 13.40 -39.38 0.79
CA SER A 669 13.02 -38.74 -0.47
C SER A 669 11.85 -39.40 -1.23
N ASP A 670 11.35 -38.63 -2.21
CA ASP A 670 10.91 -38.98 -3.57
C ASP A 670 9.58 -39.73 -3.87
N GLU A 671 8.94 -39.18 -4.92
CA GLU A 671 8.42 -39.85 -6.14
C GLU A 671 6.90 -39.96 -6.43
N LEU A 672 6.55 -39.53 -7.66
CA LEU A 672 5.61 -40.11 -8.65
C LEU A 672 4.14 -39.63 -8.77
N LYS A 673 3.93 -38.85 -9.85
CA LYS A 673 3.17 -39.15 -11.10
C LYS A 673 1.62 -39.13 -11.18
N THR A 674 1.19 -38.34 -12.17
CA THR A 674 0.27 -38.62 -13.31
C THR A 674 -1.26 -38.45 -13.22
N ASN A 675 -1.69 -37.42 -13.95
CA ASN A 675 -2.62 -37.39 -15.11
C ASN A 675 -4.14 -37.18 -14.90
N PRO A 676 -4.77 -36.26 -15.68
CA PRO A 676 -6.13 -35.75 -15.47
C PRO A 676 -7.14 -36.31 -16.50
N GLU A 677 -8.43 -36.01 -16.28
CA GLU A 677 -9.47 -35.76 -17.32
C GLU A 677 -10.84 -35.62 -16.63
N PHE A 678 -11.59 -34.53 -16.85
CA PHE A 678 -12.75 -34.53 -17.77
C PHE A 678 -13.54 -33.21 -17.74
N LEU A 679 -13.93 -32.81 -18.95
CA LEU A 679 -14.74 -31.68 -19.44
C LEU A 679 -16.05 -31.37 -18.69
N LEU A 680 -16.47 -30.08 -18.71
CA LEU A 680 -17.88 -29.70 -18.75
C LEU A 680 -18.15 -28.56 -19.74
N GLU A 681 -19.25 -28.75 -20.47
CA GLU A 681 -19.89 -27.89 -21.46
C GLU A 681 -20.69 -26.73 -20.82
N GLU A 682 -20.97 -25.77 -21.69
CA GLU A 682 -21.80 -24.57 -21.59
C GLU A 682 -23.14 -24.72 -20.84
N GLU A 683 -23.58 -23.64 -20.19
CA GLU A 683 -24.87 -23.01 -20.54
C GLU A 683 -24.96 -21.57 -19.99
N SER A 684 -25.55 -20.72 -20.82
CA SER A 684 -25.77 -19.27 -20.66
C SER A 684 -27.20 -18.99 -20.18
N ILE A 685 -27.49 -17.75 -19.73
CA ILE A 685 -28.77 -16.99 -19.66
C ILE A 685 -28.67 -15.99 -18.48
N SER A 686 -28.44 -14.68 -18.64
CA SER A 686 -29.21 -13.56 -19.21
C SER A 686 -30.26 -12.89 -18.30
N LEU A 687 -29.90 -11.71 -17.79
CA LEU A 687 -30.61 -10.40 -17.76
C LEU A 687 -32.09 -10.27 -17.31
N SER A 688 -32.30 -9.33 -16.37
CA SER A 688 -33.34 -8.24 -16.41
C SER A 688 -33.17 -7.33 -15.17
N ASP A 689 -32.74 -6.07 -15.28
CA ASP A 689 -33.49 -4.82 -15.58
C ASP A 689 -34.33 -4.24 -14.41
N GLU A 690 -33.95 -3.03 -13.93
CA GLU A 690 -34.77 -1.80 -13.73
C GLU A 690 -34.04 -0.81 -12.77
N LEU A 691 -33.37 0.25 -13.24
CA LEU A 691 -33.81 1.60 -13.69
C LEU A 691 -34.49 2.54 -12.65
N LYS A 692 -33.81 3.69 -12.43
CA LYS A 692 -34.27 5.11 -12.24
C LYS A 692 -33.47 5.77 -11.10
N THR A 693 -32.79 6.92 -11.23
CA THR A 693 -33.14 8.18 -11.93
C THR A 693 -31.89 9.03 -12.30
N ASN A 694 -31.87 9.50 -13.55
CA ASN A 694 -31.10 10.63 -14.13
C ASN A 694 -31.76 11.99 -13.68
N PRO A 695 -31.28 13.24 -13.96
CA PRO A 695 -30.82 13.68 -15.30
C PRO A 695 -29.79 14.84 -15.43
N GLU A 696 -29.41 15.07 -16.70
CA GLU A 696 -28.89 16.29 -17.38
C GLU A 696 -27.36 16.46 -17.50
N PHE A 697 -26.75 16.74 -18.67
CA PHE A 697 -27.22 16.98 -20.06
C PHE A 697 -25.99 17.09 -21.04
N LEU A 698 -26.14 16.58 -22.29
CA LEU A 698 -25.58 17.04 -23.60
C LEU A 698 -24.05 17.01 -23.87
N LEU A 699 -23.51 16.81 -25.09
CA LEU A 699 -24.02 16.58 -26.47
C LEU A 699 -22.84 16.15 -27.37
N GLU A 700 -23.20 15.58 -28.53
CA GLU A 700 -22.51 15.61 -29.85
C GLU A 700 -21.28 14.72 -30.05
N GLU A 701 -21.42 13.59 -30.74
CA GLU A 701 -21.53 13.39 -32.21
C GLU A 701 -20.14 13.09 -32.80
N GLU A 702 -19.91 11.83 -33.21
CA GLU A 702 -19.50 11.54 -34.58
C GLU A 702 -19.75 10.07 -34.94
N SER A 703 -20.07 9.87 -36.21
CA SER A 703 -20.84 8.77 -36.78
C SER A 703 -19.97 7.70 -37.49
N ILE A 704 -20.37 6.44 -37.32
CA ILE A 704 -20.65 5.40 -38.34
C ILE A 704 -19.60 5.18 -39.46
N SER A 705 -19.08 3.94 -39.55
CA SER A 705 -19.36 3.07 -40.72
C SER A 705 -19.12 1.59 -40.42
N LEU A 706 -20.19 0.80 -40.58
CA LEU A 706 -20.15 -0.63 -40.86
C LEU A 706 -20.19 -0.80 -42.39
N SER A 707 -19.41 -1.74 -42.91
CA SER A 707 -19.68 -2.35 -44.22
C SER A 707 -19.46 -3.85 -44.12
N ASP A 708 -20.49 -4.58 -44.55
CA ASP A 708 -20.63 -6.03 -44.65
C ASP A 708 -19.52 -6.71 -45.47
N GLU A 709 -18.95 -7.81 -44.97
CA GLU A 709 -19.02 -9.18 -45.52
C GLU A 709 -18.36 -10.21 -44.58
#